data_AF-A0AAD6ULW0-F1
#
_entry.id   AF-A0AAD6ULW0-F1
#
_cell.length_a   1.000
_cell.length_b   1.000
_cell.length_c   1.000
_cell.angle_alpha   90.00
_cell.angle_beta   90.00
_cell.angle_gamma   90.00
#
_symmetry.space_group_name_H-M   'P 1'
#
loop_
_entity.id
_entity.type
_entity.pdbx_description
1 polymer ?
#
loop_
_entity_poly.entity_id
_entity_poly.type
_entity_poly.pdbx_seq_one_letter_code
_entity_poly.pdbx_strand_id
1 'polypeptide(L)'
;MSADLFDQTVCTPEQQAGSGASGFFCYTRRQNIGLLAVSLVGFTSLVAVVAMLGLIIRNKLRTRKLPKSERPRLNSMEIFVVSLLFGDLFQSLGAVMDVRWINDGIVRVGRLCTAQGVLQNIGQAAIAMTTFIITLHTFDLLWRHGGVQSLKWAYTLVGIVWTFLILTVVISTSVHREPSFYAPTPYWCWINDSYPKYRIAIENFWLWIGFAVAILYIPLLFWFTGHITPGEPEWWTFKLNRGQANRSKRSTRLIICALAYCLPVLPTSLARWFLVVHGDVKPFATAEAQFIVKAIFSLSGVCDVIAIRFARSDLPLFSTKNQADTSSEKADITTSAAASERSRSSESLANADGSETEADNKDEPAESNTSRRRWRLPLGICGWLAINALYAVWVTYYIGSATNPNPRTAVNRSHAGWQVYFLFLYLFGFLWGCVNIVVWIWYFQSTARKPVVKSRLGISSTLLPYARGFARYFILLPISVVMGLGPFFAPVAGVRIAQQQAWLHRCDSFMVEVVLDGLSFNAPAGQKAVASFSFRQPDGSLELRYQYNLTNDNASISHLTLWSGPDVASASQVQDITYDFDNFTLLATCAGNLTQCSSGSFQESGYLSFSLTNSSDSSTVNLRAVDKVWDYGKSDDAPSFLLKEVQSDDTLGDLIVRTAVTNAGHCQLLKMCANNAEIETLAPVGLALLKQSEYAKVCTTPNSN
;
A
#
# COMPACT_ATOMS: atom_id res chain seq x y z
N MET A 1 27.40 17.80 9.46
CA MET A 1 27.80 16.38 9.28
C MET A 1 27.21 15.95 7.95
N SER A 2 28.05 15.63 6.97
CA SER A 2 27.61 15.56 5.56
C SER A 2 26.88 14.25 5.20
N ALA A 3 26.06 14.31 4.15
CA ALA A 3 25.26 13.16 3.69
C ALA A 3 26.14 12.02 3.15
N ASP A 4 27.27 12.38 2.52
CA ASP A 4 28.21 11.48 1.84
C ASP A 4 28.72 10.34 2.75
N LEU A 5 28.88 10.60 4.04
CA LEU A 5 29.37 9.63 5.03
C LEU A 5 28.38 8.48 5.34
N PHE A 6 27.15 8.58 4.82
CA PHE A 6 26.10 7.57 4.96
C PHE A 6 25.87 6.72 3.71
N ASP A 7 26.27 7.23 2.54
CA ASP A 7 26.12 6.53 1.25
C ASP A 7 27.39 5.78 0.83
N GLN A 8 28.49 5.95 1.56
CA GLN A 8 29.67 5.08 1.49
C GLN A 8 29.31 3.60 1.72
N THR A 9 29.85 2.75 0.84
CA THR A 9 29.75 1.29 0.83
C THR A 9 31.05 0.64 1.34
N VAL A 10 31.03 -0.66 1.63
CA VAL A 10 32.22 -1.45 2.02
C VAL A 10 32.92 -2.07 0.80
N CYS A 11 32.25 -2.13 -0.34
CA CYS A 11 32.76 -2.73 -1.58
C CYS A 11 33.61 -1.75 -2.41
N THR A 12 34.47 -2.28 -3.29
CA THR A 12 35.16 -1.44 -4.29
C THR A 12 34.18 -0.94 -5.36
N PRO A 13 34.47 0.18 -6.07
CA PRO A 13 33.59 0.69 -7.13
C PRO A 13 33.27 -0.33 -8.22
N GLU A 14 34.25 -1.16 -8.59
CA GLU A 14 34.09 -2.26 -9.56
C GLU A 14 33.11 -3.33 -9.06
N GLN A 15 33.20 -3.71 -7.78
CA GLN A 15 32.27 -4.65 -7.15
C GLN A 15 30.86 -4.04 -7.02
N GLN A 16 30.75 -2.74 -6.81
CA GLN A 16 29.47 -2.04 -6.76
C GLN A 16 28.80 -1.98 -8.14
N ALA A 17 29.58 -1.82 -9.23
CA ALA A 17 29.09 -1.93 -10.61
C ALA A 17 28.65 -3.38 -10.98
N GLY A 18 29.25 -4.40 -10.37
CA GLY A 18 28.88 -5.82 -10.56
C GLY A 18 27.77 -6.34 -9.63
N SER A 19 27.22 -5.49 -8.75
CA SER A 19 26.18 -5.85 -7.76
C SER A 19 24.87 -6.28 -8.44
N GLY A 20 24.17 -7.24 -7.86
CA GLY A 20 22.98 -7.88 -8.44
C GLY A 20 23.34 -8.90 -9.54
N ALA A 21 23.98 -8.43 -10.61
CA ALA A 21 24.35 -9.26 -11.77
C ALA A 21 25.24 -10.47 -11.44
N SER A 22 26.07 -10.36 -10.40
CA SER A 22 27.07 -11.38 -10.01
C SER A 22 26.65 -12.29 -8.86
N GLY A 23 25.37 -12.30 -8.47
CA GLY A 23 24.88 -13.12 -7.34
C GLY A 23 25.34 -12.64 -5.95
N PHE A 24 25.65 -11.35 -5.82
CA PHE A 24 25.93 -10.69 -4.55
C PHE A 24 25.39 -9.26 -4.52
N PHE A 25 25.15 -8.73 -3.32
CA PHE A 25 24.67 -7.36 -3.10
C PHE A 25 25.48 -6.67 -1.99
N CYS A 26 25.97 -5.46 -2.28
CA CYS A 26 26.79 -4.63 -1.38
C CYS A 26 25.94 -3.61 -0.62
N TYR A 27 26.12 -3.50 0.70
CA TYR A 27 25.35 -2.53 1.50
C TYR A 27 26.00 -1.15 1.60
N THR A 28 25.17 -0.10 1.55
CA THR A 28 25.52 1.23 2.07
C THR A 28 25.48 1.25 3.60
N ARG A 29 26.09 2.27 4.21
CA ARG A 29 26.04 2.44 5.67
C ARG A 29 24.60 2.60 6.21
N ARG A 30 23.69 3.25 5.47
CA ARG A 30 22.25 3.31 5.83
C ARG A 30 21.60 1.93 5.83
N GLN A 31 21.86 1.13 4.80
CA GLN A 31 21.28 -0.22 4.64
C GLN A 31 21.76 -1.17 5.76
N ASN A 32 23.04 -1.12 6.13
CA ASN A 32 23.58 -1.88 7.28
C ASN A 32 22.89 -1.51 8.61
N ILE A 33 22.54 -0.23 8.83
CA ILE A 33 21.79 0.20 10.02
C ILE A 33 20.35 -0.33 10.00
N GLY A 34 19.69 -0.31 8.84
CA GLY A 34 18.35 -0.90 8.67
C GLY A 34 18.33 -2.41 8.93
N LEU A 35 19.32 -3.13 8.39
CA LEU A 35 19.49 -4.57 8.59
C LEU A 35 19.84 -4.93 10.05
N LEU A 36 20.58 -4.05 10.75
CA LEU A 36 20.86 -4.20 12.18
C LEU A 36 19.57 -4.05 13.02
N ALA A 37 18.69 -3.12 12.67
CA ALA A 37 17.39 -2.99 13.34
C ALA A 37 16.52 -4.25 13.15
N VAL A 38 16.48 -4.81 11.94
CA VAL A 38 15.83 -6.12 11.65
C VAL A 38 16.44 -7.22 12.52
N SER A 39 17.77 -7.33 12.56
CA SER A 39 18.50 -8.36 13.32
C SER A 39 18.20 -8.30 14.83
N LEU A 40 18.19 -7.10 15.41
CA LEU A 40 17.93 -6.88 16.84
C LEU A 40 16.48 -7.23 17.20
N VAL A 41 15.50 -6.84 16.37
CA VAL A 41 14.09 -7.20 16.58
C VAL A 41 13.87 -8.71 16.42
N GLY A 42 14.47 -9.32 15.39
CA GLY A 42 14.48 -10.77 15.21
C GLY A 42 15.09 -11.52 16.40
N PHE A 43 16.15 -10.99 17.01
CA PHE A 43 16.74 -11.55 18.22
C PHE A 43 15.79 -11.47 19.44
N THR A 44 15.06 -10.36 19.62
CA THR A 44 14.07 -10.27 20.71
C THR A 44 12.88 -11.23 20.51
N SER A 45 12.43 -11.43 19.27
CA SER A 45 11.45 -12.49 18.94
C SER A 45 12.01 -13.89 19.22
N LEU A 46 13.26 -14.17 18.82
CA LEU A 46 13.92 -15.45 19.08
C LEU A 46 13.97 -15.77 20.59
N VAL A 47 14.40 -14.81 21.41
CA VAL A 47 14.47 -14.97 22.87
C VAL A 47 13.07 -15.17 23.48
N ALA A 48 12.06 -14.40 23.05
CA ALA A 48 10.69 -14.54 23.54
C ALA A 48 10.09 -15.92 23.20
N VAL A 49 10.27 -16.38 21.96
CA VAL A 49 9.76 -17.66 21.46
C VAL A 49 10.48 -18.84 22.11
N VAL A 50 11.81 -18.80 22.23
CA VAL A 50 12.60 -19.84 22.92
C VAL A 50 12.24 -19.91 24.41
N ALA A 51 12.07 -18.77 25.09
CA ALA A 51 11.60 -18.75 26.48
C ALA A 51 10.19 -19.35 26.61
N MET A 52 9.27 -19.05 25.68
CA MET A 52 7.92 -19.59 25.68
C MET A 52 7.89 -21.11 25.42
N LEU A 53 8.67 -21.60 24.45
CA LEU A 53 8.87 -23.03 24.19
C LEU A 53 9.52 -23.75 25.38
N GLY A 54 10.50 -23.10 26.04
CA GLY A 54 11.10 -23.59 27.28
C GLY A 54 10.08 -23.71 28.43
N LEU A 55 9.19 -22.73 28.59
CA LEU A 55 8.09 -22.78 29.57
C LEU A 55 7.08 -23.90 29.24
N ILE A 56 6.70 -24.06 27.97
CA ILE A 56 5.85 -25.17 27.49
C ILE A 56 6.49 -26.52 27.85
N ILE A 57 7.77 -26.71 27.52
CA ILE A 57 8.50 -27.96 27.79
C ILE A 57 8.59 -28.21 29.30
N ARG A 58 8.96 -27.20 30.10
CA ARG A 58 9.04 -27.29 31.56
C ARG A 58 7.69 -27.68 32.18
N ASN A 59 6.59 -27.06 31.74
CA ASN A 59 5.25 -27.37 32.20
C ASN A 59 4.84 -28.80 31.81
N LYS A 60 5.09 -29.20 30.55
CA LYS A 60 4.82 -30.57 30.06
C LYS A 60 5.62 -31.64 30.81
N LEU A 61 6.87 -31.35 31.19
CA LEU A 61 7.71 -32.22 32.01
C LEU A 61 7.24 -32.28 33.48
N ARG A 62 6.80 -31.16 34.06
CA ARG A 62 6.18 -31.15 35.40
C ARG A 62 4.89 -31.97 35.41
N THR A 63 4.01 -31.76 34.44
CA THR A 63 2.76 -32.54 34.26
C THR A 63 3.00 -34.02 34.03
N ARG A 64 4.11 -34.42 33.38
CA ARG A 64 4.50 -35.84 33.25
C ARG A 64 4.78 -36.53 34.61
N LYS A 65 5.11 -35.77 35.67
CA LYS A 65 5.30 -36.32 37.03
C LYS A 65 3.98 -36.54 37.79
N LEU A 66 2.88 -35.90 37.39
CA LEU A 66 1.56 -36.12 38.00
C LEU A 66 0.98 -37.50 37.63
N PRO A 67 0.14 -38.13 38.47
CA PRO A 67 -0.56 -39.36 38.14
C PRO A 67 -1.51 -39.15 36.95
N LYS A 68 -1.83 -40.22 36.19
CA LYS A 68 -2.58 -40.12 34.91
C LYS A 68 -3.94 -39.42 35.04
N SER A 69 -4.61 -39.50 36.20
CA SER A 69 -5.91 -38.88 36.45
C SER A 69 -5.85 -37.34 36.50
N GLU A 70 -4.79 -36.79 37.09
CA GLU A 70 -4.61 -35.35 37.34
C GLU A 70 -3.97 -34.60 36.18
N ARG A 71 -3.52 -35.31 35.13
CA ARG A 71 -2.87 -34.68 33.98
C ARG A 71 -3.90 -33.86 33.19
N PRO A 72 -3.71 -32.53 33.04
CA PRO A 72 -4.58 -31.72 32.21
C PRO A 72 -4.62 -32.26 30.78
N ARG A 73 -5.83 -32.32 30.20
CA ARG A 73 -6.03 -32.81 28.84
C ARG A 73 -5.53 -31.75 27.86
N LEU A 74 -4.68 -32.18 26.92
CA LEU A 74 -4.20 -31.34 25.82
C LEU A 74 -5.40 -30.93 24.94
N ASN A 75 -5.45 -29.67 24.53
CA ASN A 75 -6.46 -29.13 23.62
C ASN A 75 -5.92 -29.02 22.19
N SER A 76 -6.80 -29.17 21.19
CA SER A 76 -6.46 -29.03 19.76
C SER A 76 -5.80 -27.68 19.44
N MET A 77 -6.25 -26.61 20.11
CA MET A 77 -5.64 -25.26 20.04
C MET A 77 -4.18 -25.18 20.51
N GLU A 78 -3.74 -26.04 21.44
CA GLU A 78 -2.36 -26.03 21.96
C GLU A 78 -1.38 -26.61 20.93
N ILE A 79 -1.84 -27.55 20.09
CA ILE A 79 -1.04 -28.13 19.01
C ILE A 79 -0.77 -27.06 17.93
N PHE A 80 -1.80 -26.30 17.55
CA PHE A 80 -1.64 -25.19 16.60
C PHE A 80 -0.76 -24.06 17.17
N VAL A 81 -0.90 -23.71 18.46
CA VAL A 81 -0.02 -22.72 19.11
C VAL A 81 1.45 -23.18 19.12
N VAL A 82 1.72 -24.47 19.33
CA VAL A 82 3.10 -25.00 19.23
C VAL A 82 3.61 -24.94 17.79
N SER A 83 2.78 -25.25 16.78
CA SER A 83 3.14 -25.12 15.36
C SER A 83 3.48 -23.68 14.97
N LEU A 84 2.71 -22.71 15.47
CA LEU A 84 2.94 -21.27 15.25
C LEU A 84 4.31 -20.84 15.80
N LEU A 85 4.60 -21.19 17.07
CA LEU A 85 5.89 -20.89 17.71
C LEU A 85 7.10 -21.55 17.02
N PHE A 86 6.92 -22.70 16.35
CA PHE A 86 7.99 -23.26 15.50
C PHE A 86 8.18 -22.49 14.19
N GLY A 87 7.11 -21.91 13.63
CA GLY A 87 7.20 -20.96 12.52
C GLY A 87 7.96 -19.69 12.91
N ASP A 88 7.58 -19.04 14.02
CA ASP A 88 8.29 -17.87 14.55
C ASP A 88 9.75 -18.17 14.90
N LEU A 89 10.06 -19.38 15.39
CA LEU A 89 11.43 -19.81 15.65
C LEU A 89 12.27 -19.80 14.38
N PHE A 90 11.80 -20.42 13.28
CA PHE A 90 12.53 -20.43 12.02
C PHE A 90 12.61 -19.04 11.36
N GLN A 91 11.54 -18.24 11.43
CA GLN A 91 11.55 -16.84 10.96
C GLN A 91 12.57 -15.99 11.74
N SER A 92 12.58 -16.09 13.07
CA SER A 92 13.48 -15.32 13.94
C SER A 92 14.94 -15.75 13.77
N LEU A 93 15.22 -17.05 13.62
CA LEU A 93 16.55 -17.56 13.25
C LEU A 93 17.00 -16.99 11.89
N GLY A 94 16.11 -17.00 10.89
CA GLY A 94 16.38 -16.43 9.57
C GLY A 94 16.67 -14.93 9.58
N ALA A 95 16.14 -14.16 10.54
CA ALA A 95 16.47 -12.75 10.75
C ALA A 95 17.76 -12.54 11.57
N VAL A 96 18.06 -13.40 12.54
CA VAL A 96 19.32 -13.33 13.31
C VAL A 96 20.54 -13.67 12.44
N MET A 97 20.36 -14.44 11.37
CA MET A 97 21.43 -14.70 10.39
C MET A 97 21.91 -13.43 9.64
N ASP A 98 21.10 -12.37 9.59
CA ASP A 98 21.48 -11.11 8.94
C ASP A 98 22.67 -10.41 9.63
N VAL A 99 22.96 -10.73 10.90
CA VAL A 99 24.16 -10.31 11.64
C VAL A 99 25.46 -10.65 10.88
N ARG A 100 25.49 -11.75 10.13
CA ARG A 100 26.69 -12.11 9.34
C ARG A 100 26.87 -11.17 8.14
N TRP A 101 25.79 -10.78 7.48
CA TRP A 101 25.82 -9.89 6.32
C TRP A 101 26.18 -8.45 6.72
N ILE A 102 25.73 -8.00 7.91
CA ILE A 102 26.14 -6.71 8.51
C ILE A 102 27.64 -6.68 8.80
N ASN A 103 28.20 -7.77 9.34
CA ASN A 103 29.64 -7.89 9.61
C ASN A 103 30.48 -7.86 8.32
N ASP A 104 30.03 -8.59 7.30
CA ASP A 104 30.78 -8.76 6.04
C ASP A 104 30.57 -7.60 5.05
N GLY A 105 29.59 -6.72 5.30
CA GLY A 105 29.25 -5.57 4.43
C GLY A 105 28.63 -5.95 3.08
N ILE A 106 28.40 -7.24 2.85
CA ILE A 106 27.94 -7.83 1.59
C ILE A 106 27.18 -9.13 1.85
N VAL A 107 26.14 -9.40 1.07
CA VAL A 107 25.43 -10.69 1.04
C VAL A 107 25.67 -11.38 -0.30
N ARG A 108 25.88 -12.70 -0.29
CA ARG A 108 26.30 -13.49 -1.47
C ARG A 108 25.57 -14.83 -1.56
N VAL A 109 25.30 -15.31 -2.77
CA VAL A 109 24.84 -16.71 -3.00
C VAL A 109 25.83 -17.69 -2.38
N GLY A 110 25.31 -18.73 -1.71
CA GLY A 110 26.12 -19.75 -1.04
C GLY A 110 25.34 -20.47 0.06
N ARG A 111 25.95 -21.48 0.70
CA ARG A 111 25.27 -22.36 1.67
C ARG A 111 24.57 -21.62 2.82
N LEU A 112 25.16 -20.53 3.31
CA LEU A 112 24.56 -19.71 4.38
C LEU A 112 23.32 -18.95 3.89
N CYS A 113 23.39 -18.39 2.67
CA CYS A 113 22.28 -17.74 1.99
C CYS A 113 21.12 -18.70 1.70
N THR A 114 21.43 -19.92 1.24
CA THR A 114 20.43 -20.99 1.07
C THR A 114 19.78 -21.36 2.40
N ALA A 115 20.56 -21.55 3.47
CA ALA A 115 20.03 -21.87 4.80
C ALA A 115 19.12 -20.76 5.36
N GLN A 116 19.51 -19.49 5.18
CA GLN A 116 18.69 -18.34 5.57
C GLN A 116 17.36 -18.31 4.80
N GLY A 117 17.41 -18.43 3.47
CA GLY A 117 16.22 -18.41 2.62
C GLY A 117 15.25 -19.54 2.93
N VAL A 118 15.77 -20.75 3.22
CA VAL A 118 14.97 -21.88 3.70
C VAL A 118 14.28 -21.57 5.03
N LEU A 119 15.02 -21.05 6.03
CA LEU A 119 14.48 -20.74 7.35
C LEU A 119 13.41 -19.64 7.29
N GLN A 120 13.66 -18.57 6.53
CA GLN A 120 12.69 -17.48 6.35
C GLN A 120 11.44 -17.95 5.58
N ASN A 121 11.57 -18.77 4.54
CA ASN A 121 10.44 -19.29 3.77
C ASN A 121 9.56 -20.23 4.63
N ILE A 122 10.17 -21.26 5.24
CA ILE A 122 9.46 -22.22 6.11
C ILE A 122 8.76 -21.49 7.27
N GLY A 123 9.45 -20.57 7.94
CA GLY A 123 8.88 -19.81 9.06
C GLY A 123 7.64 -19.01 8.67
N GLN A 124 7.76 -18.19 7.62
CA GLN A 124 6.67 -17.33 7.13
C GLN A 124 5.44 -18.13 6.69
N ALA A 125 5.64 -19.17 5.88
CA ALA A 125 4.55 -19.99 5.37
C ALA A 125 3.92 -20.84 6.50
N ALA A 126 4.71 -21.34 7.48
CA ALA A 126 4.18 -22.01 8.66
C ALA A 126 3.28 -21.10 9.52
N ILE A 127 3.70 -19.85 9.76
CA ILE A 127 2.90 -18.84 10.48
C ILE A 127 1.58 -18.58 9.75
N ALA A 128 1.63 -18.29 8.45
CA ALA A 128 0.45 -18.00 7.65
C ALA A 128 -0.57 -19.16 7.62
N MET A 129 -0.10 -20.38 7.30
CA MET A 129 -0.95 -21.59 7.25
C MET A 129 -1.51 -21.94 8.64
N THR A 130 -0.70 -21.86 9.69
CA THR A 130 -1.14 -22.18 11.06
C THR A 130 -2.19 -21.17 11.54
N THR A 131 -2.02 -19.88 11.27
CA THR A 131 -3.02 -18.85 11.64
C THR A 131 -4.33 -19.00 10.87
N PHE A 132 -4.28 -19.35 9.58
CA PHE A 132 -5.47 -19.68 8.80
C PHE A 132 -6.26 -20.82 9.46
N ILE A 133 -5.59 -21.92 9.80
CA ILE A 133 -6.20 -23.07 10.48
C ILE A 133 -6.74 -22.69 11.87
N ILE A 134 -5.99 -21.92 12.67
CA ILE A 134 -6.45 -21.40 13.97
C ILE A 134 -7.74 -20.59 13.82
N THR A 135 -7.86 -19.77 12.77
CA THR A 135 -9.03 -18.90 12.57
C THR A 135 -10.23 -19.69 12.09
N LEU A 136 -10.06 -20.60 11.13
CA LEU A 136 -11.13 -21.52 10.71
C LEU A 136 -11.62 -22.38 11.88
N HIS A 137 -10.71 -22.95 12.67
CA HIS A 137 -11.05 -23.76 13.85
C HIS A 137 -11.74 -22.91 14.93
N THR A 138 -11.31 -21.65 15.14
CA THR A 138 -11.98 -20.71 16.05
C THR A 138 -13.40 -20.37 15.56
N PHE A 139 -13.58 -20.11 14.26
CA PHE A 139 -14.88 -19.83 13.68
C PHE A 139 -15.83 -21.03 13.82
N ASP A 140 -15.39 -22.23 13.45
CA ASP A 140 -16.18 -23.47 13.51
C ASP A 140 -16.63 -23.82 14.94
N LEU A 141 -15.72 -23.74 15.92
CA LEU A 141 -16.00 -23.98 17.34
C LEU A 141 -17.11 -23.07 17.91
N LEU A 142 -17.21 -21.86 17.39
CA LEU A 142 -18.13 -20.84 17.88
C LEU A 142 -19.45 -20.85 17.12
N TRP A 143 -19.38 -21.00 15.79
CA TRP A 143 -20.56 -21.06 14.93
C TRP A 143 -21.40 -22.33 15.19
N ARG A 144 -20.75 -23.47 15.47
CA ARG A 144 -21.43 -24.75 15.75
C ARG A 144 -21.72 -25.04 17.22
N HIS A 145 -21.53 -24.05 18.11
CA HIS A 145 -21.99 -24.12 19.50
C HIS A 145 -21.59 -25.37 20.33
N GLY A 146 -20.45 -26.02 20.04
CA GLY A 146 -19.94 -27.14 20.86
C GLY A 146 -19.19 -28.28 20.17
N GLY A 147 -18.77 -28.14 18.90
CA GLY A 147 -18.04 -29.19 18.18
C GLY A 147 -16.67 -29.53 18.79
N VAL A 148 -16.58 -30.55 19.64
CA VAL A 148 -15.31 -31.03 20.23
C VAL A 148 -14.47 -31.76 19.18
N GLN A 149 -13.75 -30.99 18.34
CA GLN A 149 -12.91 -31.55 17.29
C GLN A 149 -11.75 -32.38 17.88
N SER A 150 -11.63 -33.63 17.45
CA SER A 150 -10.66 -34.58 18.00
C SER A 150 -9.20 -34.13 17.84
N LEU A 151 -8.35 -34.47 18.81
CA LEU A 151 -6.90 -34.21 18.76
C LEU A 151 -6.23 -34.83 17.52
N LYS A 152 -6.79 -35.92 16.97
CA LYS A 152 -6.29 -36.53 15.73
C LYS A 152 -6.34 -35.54 14.57
N TRP A 153 -7.43 -34.76 14.43
CA TRP A 153 -7.55 -33.75 13.36
C TRP A 153 -6.48 -32.67 13.46
N ALA A 154 -6.18 -32.18 14.67
CA ALA A 154 -5.14 -31.17 14.86
C ALA A 154 -3.74 -31.69 14.51
N TYR A 155 -3.40 -32.92 14.92
CA TYR A 155 -2.15 -33.55 14.51
C TYR A 155 -2.08 -33.82 13.00
N THR A 156 -3.17 -34.26 12.36
CA THR A 156 -3.23 -34.47 10.90
C THR A 156 -3.04 -33.16 10.14
N LEU A 157 -3.74 -32.09 10.52
CA LEU A 157 -3.64 -30.78 9.86
C LEU A 157 -2.23 -30.18 9.99
N VAL A 158 -1.64 -30.21 11.18
CA VAL A 158 -0.26 -29.77 11.40
C VAL A 158 0.72 -30.67 10.63
N GLY A 159 0.52 -31.98 10.61
CA GLY A 159 1.32 -32.91 9.82
C GLY A 159 1.29 -32.61 8.32
N ILE A 160 0.12 -32.28 7.76
CA ILE A 160 -0.04 -31.87 6.36
C ILE A 160 0.74 -30.57 6.08
N VAL A 161 0.61 -29.55 6.95
CA VAL A 161 1.34 -28.27 6.81
C VAL A 161 2.85 -28.50 6.79
N TRP A 162 3.42 -29.19 7.78
CA TRP A 162 4.87 -29.41 7.81
C TRP A 162 5.36 -30.32 6.67
N THR A 163 4.56 -31.31 6.26
CA THR A 163 4.88 -32.15 5.09
C THR A 163 4.92 -31.32 3.80
N PHE A 164 3.94 -30.43 3.60
CA PHE A 164 3.91 -29.52 2.45
C PHE A 164 5.13 -28.60 2.43
N LEU A 165 5.44 -27.94 3.55
CA LEU A 165 6.58 -27.02 3.65
C LEU A 165 7.93 -27.71 3.36
N ILE A 166 8.15 -28.89 3.97
CA ILE A 166 9.37 -29.68 3.75
C ILE A 166 9.45 -30.12 2.28
N LEU A 167 8.37 -30.67 1.73
CA LEU A 167 8.33 -31.14 0.34
C LEU A 167 8.59 -30.01 -0.66
N THR A 168 7.96 -28.86 -0.46
CA THR A 168 8.13 -27.67 -1.30
C THR A 168 9.57 -27.17 -1.31
N VAL A 169 10.21 -27.11 -0.14
CA VAL A 169 11.63 -26.71 -0.04
C VAL A 169 12.53 -27.73 -0.72
N VAL A 170 12.36 -29.02 -0.42
CA VAL A 170 13.18 -30.11 -0.98
C VAL A 170 13.06 -30.16 -2.50
N ILE A 171 11.85 -30.08 -3.06
CA ILE A 171 11.65 -30.03 -4.53
C ILE A 171 12.31 -28.78 -5.11
N SER A 172 12.01 -27.60 -4.56
CA SER A 172 12.51 -26.33 -5.11
C SER A 172 14.03 -26.28 -5.18
N THR A 173 14.73 -26.69 -4.11
CA THR A 173 16.20 -26.70 -4.07
C THR A 173 16.84 -27.86 -4.83
N SER A 174 16.15 -28.99 -4.97
CA SER A 174 16.70 -30.15 -5.71
C SER A 174 16.65 -29.94 -7.22
N VAL A 175 15.59 -29.29 -7.71
CA VAL A 175 15.33 -29.03 -9.13
C VAL A 175 16.07 -27.77 -9.63
N HIS A 176 16.02 -26.66 -8.90
CA HIS A 176 16.55 -25.36 -9.35
C HIS A 176 17.92 -25.07 -8.74
N ARG A 177 18.96 -25.65 -9.35
CA ARG A 177 20.36 -25.51 -8.89
C ARG A 177 21.03 -24.25 -9.46
N GLU A 178 20.82 -23.98 -10.74
CA GLU A 178 21.39 -22.85 -11.48
C GLU A 178 20.29 -22.18 -12.34
N PRO A 179 20.03 -20.87 -12.18
CA PRO A 179 20.44 -20.05 -11.03
C PRO A 179 19.89 -20.63 -9.72
N SER A 180 20.60 -20.45 -8.61
CA SER A 180 20.21 -21.07 -7.34
C SER A 180 18.87 -20.52 -6.82
N PHE A 181 17.97 -21.43 -6.41
CA PHE A 181 16.60 -21.10 -5.99
C PHE A 181 16.51 -20.04 -4.88
N TYR A 182 17.50 -19.99 -3.98
CA TYR A 182 17.63 -18.96 -2.95
C TYR A 182 18.85 -18.06 -3.26
N ALA A 183 18.62 -16.75 -3.29
CA ALA A 183 19.60 -15.73 -3.64
C ALA A 183 19.40 -14.44 -2.81
N PRO A 184 20.40 -13.54 -2.74
CA PRO A 184 20.24 -12.20 -2.17
C PRO A 184 19.18 -11.43 -2.97
N THR A 185 18.18 -10.86 -2.29
CA THR A 185 16.95 -10.38 -2.95
C THR A 185 16.31 -9.13 -2.31
N PRO A 186 16.96 -7.96 -2.45
CA PRO A 186 18.41 -7.79 -2.62
C PRO A 186 19.12 -7.84 -1.25
N TYR A 187 18.45 -7.40 -0.17
CA TYR A 187 19.07 -7.13 1.13
C TYR A 187 19.25 -8.33 2.06
N TRP A 188 18.55 -9.44 1.84
CA TRP A 188 18.65 -10.69 2.58
C TRP A 188 18.43 -11.86 1.62
N CYS A 189 18.71 -13.09 2.04
CA CYS A 189 18.49 -14.24 1.17
C CYS A 189 17.05 -14.77 1.22
N TRP A 190 16.41 -14.82 0.06
CA TRP A 190 15.04 -15.29 -0.16
C TRP A 190 14.93 -15.96 -1.54
N ILE A 191 13.71 -16.29 -2.01
CA ILE A 191 13.50 -16.96 -3.29
C ILE A 191 13.92 -16.02 -4.44
N ASN A 192 14.75 -16.52 -5.36
CA ASN A 192 15.35 -15.80 -6.49
C ASN A 192 14.29 -15.19 -7.46
N ASP A 193 14.56 -13.98 -7.98
CA ASP A 193 13.73 -13.21 -8.92
C ASP A 193 13.44 -13.93 -10.24
N SER A 194 14.35 -14.84 -10.62
CA SER A 194 14.16 -15.79 -11.74
C SER A 194 12.91 -16.67 -11.59
N TYR A 195 12.36 -16.79 -10.36
CA TYR A 195 11.30 -17.72 -10.00
C TYR A 195 10.05 -17.03 -9.39
N PRO A 196 9.46 -16.01 -10.05
CA PRO A 196 8.40 -15.19 -9.46
C PRO A 196 7.10 -15.97 -9.25
N LYS A 197 6.82 -16.95 -10.12
CA LYS A 197 5.69 -17.89 -9.97
C LYS A 197 5.77 -18.68 -8.66
N TYR A 198 6.98 -19.07 -8.25
CA TYR A 198 7.23 -19.81 -7.02
C TYR A 198 7.11 -18.91 -5.77
N ARG A 199 7.61 -17.65 -5.82
CA ARG A 199 7.36 -16.65 -4.76
C ARG A 199 5.86 -16.50 -4.45
N ILE A 200 5.05 -16.40 -5.51
CA ILE A 200 3.60 -16.24 -5.38
C ILE A 200 2.96 -17.49 -4.76
N ALA A 201 3.22 -18.67 -5.32
CA ALA A 201 2.57 -19.92 -4.90
C ALA A 201 3.00 -20.43 -3.51
N ILE A 202 4.27 -20.23 -3.13
CA ILE A 202 4.85 -20.80 -1.91
C ILE A 202 4.62 -19.89 -0.69
N GLU A 203 4.68 -18.57 -0.86
CA GLU A 203 4.74 -17.63 0.27
C GLU A 203 3.64 -16.56 0.21
N ASN A 204 3.60 -15.75 -0.86
CA ASN A 204 2.70 -14.59 -0.92
C ASN A 204 1.21 -15.01 -0.89
N PHE A 205 0.83 -16.07 -1.60
CA PHE A 205 -0.54 -16.62 -1.61
C PHE A 205 -1.06 -16.92 -0.20
N TRP A 206 -0.23 -17.52 0.66
CA TRP A 206 -0.62 -17.87 2.03
C TRP A 206 -0.67 -16.65 2.95
N LEU A 207 0.24 -15.69 2.78
CA LEU A 207 0.21 -14.40 3.49
C LEU A 207 -1.03 -13.56 3.10
N TRP A 208 -1.47 -13.61 1.85
CA TRP A 208 -2.67 -12.92 1.36
C TRP A 208 -3.97 -13.62 1.76
N ILE A 209 -4.02 -14.96 1.79
CA ILE A 209 -5.11 -15.71 2.44
C ILE A 209 -5.19 -15.35 3.92
N GLY A 210 -4.06 -15.32 4.62
CA GLY A 210 -3.98 -14.87 6.02
C GLY A 210 -4.53 -13.45 6.23
N PHE A 211 -4.25 -12.52 5.31
CA PHE A 211 -4.85 -11.19 5.32
C PHE A 211 -6.38 -11.22 5.11
N ALA A 212 -6.90 -11.99 4.15
CA ALA A 212 -8.35 -12.16 3.97
C ALA A 212 -9.03 -12.77 5.21
N VAL A 213 -8.30 -13.61 5.96
CA VAL A 213 -8.75 -14.22 7.21
C VAL A 213 -8.82 -13.22 8.37
N ALA A 214 -8.08 -12.11 8.32
CA ALA A 214 -8.27 -10.99 9.27
C ALA A 214 -9.69 -10.39 9.16
N ILE A 215 -10.31 -10.43 7.97
CA ILE A 215 -11.69 -9.96 7.76
C ILE A 215 -12.69 -10.85 8.52
N LEU A 216 -12.41 -12.16 8.65
CA LEU A 216 -13.27 -13.10 9.40
C LEU A 216 -13.27 -12.84 10.91
N TYR A 217 -12.24 -12.19 11.46
CA TYR A 217 -12.27 -11.72 12.85
C TYR A 217 -13.28 -10.58 13.06
N ILE A 218 -13.66 -9.82 12.03
CA ILE A 218 -14.60 -8.70 12.19
C ILE A 218 -16.01 -9.19 12.59
N PRO A 219 -16.66 -10.16 11.91
CA PRO A 219 -17.90 -10.78 12.40
C PRO A 219 -17.79 -11.38 13.81
N LEU A 220 -16.66 -12.03 14.12
CA LEU A 220 -16.42 -12.62 15.45
C LEU A 220 -16.44 -11.56 16.57
N LEU A 221 -15.87 -10.36 16.33
CA LEU A 221 -15.93 -9.26 17.30
C LEU A 221 -17.37 -8.73 17.52
N PHE A 222 -18.22 -8.76 16.49
CA PHE A 222 -19.62 -8.34 16.61
C PHE A 222 -20.46 -9.37 17.41
N TRP A 223 -20.17 -10.68 17.26
CA TRP A 223 -20.75 -11.72 18.11
C TRP A 223 -20.31 -11.54 19.57
N PHE A 224 -19.00 -11.49 19.86
CA PHE A 224 -18.49 -11.46 21.23
C PHE A 224 -18.76 -10.17 22.01
N THR A 225 -19.12 -9.08 21.34
CA THR A 225 -19.62 -7.86 22.01
C THR A 225 -21.09 -7.97 22.43
N GLY A 226 -21.74 -9.12 22.21
CA GLY A 226 -23.11 -9.42 22.63
C GLY A 226 -24.19 -8.95 21.65
N HIS A 227 -23.80 -8.33 20.52
CA HIS A 227 -24.74 -7.77 19.55
C HIS A 227 -25.43 -8.83 18.68
N ILE A 228 -24.86 -10.03 18.56
CA ILE A 228 -25.41 -11.15 17.78
C ILE A 228 -25.42 -12.40 18.66
N THR A 229 -26.60 -12.98 18.83
CA THR A 229 -26.79 -14.35 19.31
C THR A 229 -27.51 -15.17 18.23
N PRO A 230 -27.10 -16.41 17.92
CA PRO A 230 -27.86 -17.28 17.04
C PRO A 230 -29.30 -17.47 17.54
N GLY A 231 -30.24 -17.61 16.61
CA GLY A 231 -31.59 -18.04 16.95
C GLY A 231 -31.70 -19.55 16.94
N GLU A 232 -31.92 -20.17 18.10
CA GLU A 232 -32.48 -21.51 18.11
C GLU A 232 -33.86 -21.49 17.41
N PRO A 233 -34.17 -22.49 16.54
CA PRO A 233 -33.37 -23.69 16.25
C PRO A 233 -32.46 -23.59 15.00
N GLU A 234 -32.49 -22.50 14.24
CA GLU A 234 -31.87 -22.39 12.91
C GLU A 234 -30.59 -21.55 12.89
N TRP A 235 -29.46 -22.17 12.53
CA TRP A 235 -28.11 -21.55 12.59
C TRP A 235 -27.90 -20.32 11.68
N TRP A 236 -28.76 -20.12 10.68
CA TRP A 236 -28.77 -18.93 9.81
C TRP A 236 -29.59 -17.76 10.38
N THR A 237 -30.28 -17.94 11.50
CA THR A 237 -31.08 -16.87 12.13
C THR A 237 -30.28 -16.14 13.21
N PHE A 238 -30.43 -14.82 13.25
CA PHE A 238 -29.65 -13.95 14.14
C PHE A 238 -30.57 -13.08 15.01
N LYS A 239 -30.57 -13.35 16.32
CA LYS A 239 -31.23 -12.52 17.33
C LYS A 239 -30.25 -11.40 17.74
N LEU A 240 -30.49 -10.17 17.27
CA LEU A 240 -29.70 -9.00 17.71
C LEU A 240 -30.18 -8.54 19.10
N ASN A 241 -29.36 -8.77 20.12
CA ASN A 241 -29.65 -8.28 21.47
C ASN A 241 -29.40 -6.76 21.58
N ARG A 242 -30.35 -6.04 22.20
CA ARG A 242 -30.31 -4.59 22.43
C ARG A 242 -29.76 -4.15 23.79
N GLY A 243 -29.37 -5.10 24.64
CA GLY A 243 -28.85 -4.83 25.99
C GLY A 243 -27.49 -4.13 26.00
N GLN A 244 -27.04 -3.72 27.18
CA GLN A 244 -25.70 -3.15 27.36
C GLN A 244 -24.62 -4.13 26.88
N ALA A 245 -23.68 -3.65 26.07
CA ALA A 245 -22.53 -4.40 25.60
C ALA A 245 -21.53 -4.63 26.75
N ASN A 246 -21.85 -5.57 27.64
CA ASN A 246 -21.01 -5.95 28.77
C ASN A 246 -19.72 -6.59 28.22
N ARG A 247 -18.60 -5.85 28.28
CA ARG A 247 -17.32 -6.20 27.63
C ARG A 247 -16.67 -7.38 28.35
N SER A 248 -17.14 -8.59 28.04
CA SER A 248 -16.62 -9.82 28.66
C SER A 248 -15.11 -9.95 28.47
N LYS A 249 -14.44 -10.55 29.45
CA LYS A 249 -13.00 -10.85 29.40
C LYS A 249 -12.64 -11.64 28.12
N ARG A 250 -13.55 -12.47 27.61
CA ARG A 250 -13.43 -13.23 26.36
C ARG A 250 -13.35 -12.36 25.10
N SER A 251 -14.14 -11.28 25.02
CA SER A 251 -14.11 -10.33 23.89
C SER A 251 -12.75 -9.61 23.78
N THR A 252 -12.24 -9.08 24.90
CA THR A 252 -10.95 -8.36 24.92
C THR A 252 -9.78 -9.25 24.51
N ARG A 253 -9.77 -10.51 24.93
CA ARG A 253 -8.74 -11.50 24.55
C ARG A 253 -8.70 -11.76 23.04
N LEU A 254 -9.85 -11.78 22.36
CA LEU A 254 -9.91 -11.98 20.91
C LEU A 254 -9.46 -10.77 20.10
N ILE A 255 -9.67 -9.55 20.61
CA ILE A 255 -9.10 -8.32 20.02
C ILE A 255 -7.57 -8.40 20.05
N ILE A 256 -6.97 -8.87 21.16
CA ILE A 256 -5.51 -9.03 21.29
C ILE A 256 -4.98 -10.05 20.26
N CYS A 257 -5.64 -11.20 20.08
CA CYS A 257 -5.27 -12.16 19.02
C CYS A 257 -5.30 -11.55 17.62
N ALA A 258 -6.36 -10.79 17.28
CA ALA A 258 -6.50 -10.18 15.96
C ALA A 258 -5.44 -9.09 15.72
N LEU A 259 -5.17 -8.24 16.71
CA LEU A 259 -4.15 -7.19 16.60
C LEU A 259 -2.73 -7.75 16.51
N ALA A 260 -2.42 -8.80 17.26
CA ALA A 260 -1.11 -9.45 17.23
C ALA A 260 -0.77 -10.04 15.86
N TYR A 261 -1.77 -10.49 15.10
CA TYR A 261 -1.59 -10.96 13.72
C TYR A 261 -1.61 -9.83 12.69
N CYS A 262 -2.55 -8.88 12.80
CA CYS A 262 -2.68 -7.79 11.84
C CYS A 262 -1.46 -6.85 11.83
N LEU A 263 -0.87 -6.55 13.00
CA LEU A 263 0.19 -5.55 13.09
C LEU A 263 1.50 -5.96 12.39
N PRO A 264 2.03 -7.20 12.54
CA PRO A 264 3.22 -7.63 11.82
C PRO A 264 2.95 -7.96 10.35
N VAL A 265 1.84 -8.65 10.04
CA VAL A 265 1.64 -9.30 8.73
C VAL A 265 1.09 -8.34 7.67
N LEU A 266 0.19 -7.42 8.04
CA LEU A 266 -0.47 -6.54 7.07
C LEU A 266 0.50 -5.63 6.29
N PRO A 267 1.52 -4.97 6.91
CA PRO A 267 2.49 -4.18 6.17
C PRO A 267 3.28 -4.99 5.13
N THR A 268 3.69 -6.21 5.47
CA THR A 268 4.43 -7.13 4.59
C THR A 268 3.58 -7.63 3.44
N SER A 269 2.34 -8.06 3.73
CA SER A 269 1.38 -8.50 2.70
C SER A 269 1.05 -7.38 1.71
N LEU A 270 0.91 -6.14 2.18
CA LEU A 270 0.69 -4.97 1.31
C LEU A 270 1.94 -4.64 0.48
N ALA A 271 3.11 -4.46 1.10
CA ALA A 271 4.34 -4.11 0.38
C ALA A 271 4.66 -5.12 -0.73
N ARG A 272 4.53 -6.43 -0.44
CA ARG A 272 4.71 -7.50 -1.43
C ARG A 272 3.62 -7.53 -2.51
N TRP A 273 2.37 -7.18 -2.19
CA TRP A 273 1.32 -7.03 -3.19
C TRP A 273 1.59 -5.85 -4.13
N PHE A 274 1.99 -4.68 -3.60
CA PHE A 274 2.33 -3.51 -4.42
C PHE A 274 3.48 -3.80 -5.39
N LEU A 275 4.56 -4.41 -4.92
CA LEU A 275 5.71 -4.79 -5.78
C LEU A 275 5.31 -5.81 -6.87
N VAL A 276 4.49 -6.81 -6.55
CA VAL A 276 4.05 -7.82 -7.53
C VAL A 276 3.07 -7.26 -8.58
N VAL A 277 2.20 -6.32 -8.20
CA VAL A 277 1.13 -5.81 -9.10
C VAL A 277 1.56 -4.57 -9.90
N HIS A 278 2.52 -3.79 -9.40
CA HIS A 278 2.93 -2.52 -10.02
C HIS A 278 4.43 -2.41 -10.34
N GLY A 279 5.26 -3.39 -9.96
CA GLY A 279 6.71 -3.28 -10.02
C GLY A 279 7.25 -2.31 -8.96
N ASP A 280 8.44 -1.77 -9.18
CA ASP A 280 9.20 -0.97 -8.21
C ASP A 280 8.70 0.49 -8.07
N VAL A 281 7.42 0.63 -7.71
CA VAL A 281 6.83 1.93 -7.40
C VAL A 281 7.34 2.42 -6.03
N LYS A 282 8.13 3.49 -6.03
CA LYS A 282 8.46 4.28 -4.83
C LYS A 282 7.14 4.68 -4.12
N PRO A 283 6.97 4.48 -2.80
CA PRO A 283 8.03 4.27 -1.82
C PRO A 283 8.32 2.80 -1.44
N PHE A 284 7.50 1.82 -1.81
CA PHE A 284 7.68 0.43 -1.33
C PHE A 284 8.92 -0.28 -1.89
N ALA A 285 9.49 0.24 -2.98
CA ALA A 285 10.79 -0.16 -3.52
C ALA A 285 12.00 0.46 -2.78
N THR A 286 11.81 1.42 -1.86
CA THR A 286 12.93 2.04 -1.11
C THR A 286 13.48 1.09 -0.05
N ALA A 287 14.81 1.12 0.14
CA ALA A 287 15.50 0.26 1.10
C ALA A 287 14.95 0.48 2.53
N GLU A 288 14.77 1.74 2.91
CA GLU A 288 14.27 2.19 4.20
C GLU A 288 12.88 1.62 4.49
N ALA A 289 11.95 1.70 3.53
CA ALA A 289 10.62 1.12 3.68
C ALA A 289 10.66 -0.40 3.82
N GLN A 290 11.52 -1.09 3.05
CA GLN A 290 11.68 -2.53 3.13
C GLN A 290 12.26 -2.98 4.48
N PHE A 291 13.26 -2.28 5.03
CA PHE A 291 13.77 -2.58 6.38
C PHE A 291 12.74 -2.31 7.47
N ILE A 292 11.96 -1.23 7.40
CA ILE A 292 10.90 -0.93 8.37
C ILE A 292 9.83 -2.03 8.35
N VAL A 293 9.36 -2.44 7.17
CA VAL A 293 8.38 -3.53 7.01
C VAL A 293 8.96 -4.86 7.51
N LYS A 294 10.20 -5.19 7.14
CA LYS A 294 10.91 -6.39 7.60
C LYS A 294 11.09 -6.41 9.13
N ALA A 295 11.39 -5.28 9.75
CA ALA A 295 11.56 -5.17 11.20
C ALA A 295 10.23 -5.33 11.95
N ILE A 296 9.16 -4.66 11.50
CA ILE A 296 7.79 -4.82 12.04
C ILE A 296 7.35 -6.29 11.95
N PHE A 297 7.63 -6.95 10.83
CA PHE A 297 7.30 -8.35 10.62
C PHE A 297 8.16 -9.31 11.46
N SER A 298 9.44 -8.97 11.68
CA SER A 298 10.34 -9.73 12.56
C SER A 298 9.94 -9.67 14.03
N LEU A 299 9.00 -8.80 14.41
CA LEU A 299 8.40 -8.73 15.75
C LEU A 299 7.29 -9.78 15.99
N SER A 300 6.92 -10.59 14.97
CA SER A 300 5.81 -11.58 15.06
C SER A 300 5.87 -12.44 16.31
N GLY A 301 7.03 -13.04 16.60
CA GLY A 301 7.22 -13.91 17.76
C GLY A 301 7.00 -13.20 19.10
N VAL A 302 7.33 -11.91 19.23
CA VAL A 302 6.98 -11.12 20.43
C VAL A 302 5.47 -10.89 20.48
N CYS A 303 4.85 -10.48 19.37
CA CYS A 303 3.41 -10.25 19.28
C CYS A 303 2.58 -11.50 19.63
N ASP A 304 2.95 -12.67 19.09
CA ASP A 304 2.25 -13.92 19.35
C ASP A 304 2.54 -14.49 20.75
N VAL A 305 3.76 -14.36 21.29
CA VAL A 305 4.02 -14.70 22.70
C VAL A 305 3.19 -13.84 23.65
N ILE A 306 3.06 -12.53 23.39
CA ILE A 306 2.15 -11.64 24.11
C ILE A 306 0.70 -12.11 23.97
N ALA A 307 0.23 -12.39 22.75
CA ALA A 307 -1.13 -12.86 22.51
C ALA A 307 -1.43 -14.18 23.24
N ILE A 308 -0.55 -15.19 23.19
CA ILE A 308 -0.76 -16.45 23.89
C ILE A 308 -0.82 -16.22 25.41
N ARG A 309 0.07 -15.38 25.97
CA ARG A 309 0.13 -15.15 27.43
C ARG A 309 -1.07 -14.37 27.98
N PHE A 310 -1.56 -13.34 27.27
CA PHE A 310 -2.70 -12.54 27.71
C PHE A 310 -4.06 -13.08 27.24
N ALA A 311 -4.16 -13.54 25.98
CA ALA A 311 -5.42 -14.01 25.42
C ALA A 311 -5.75 -15.47 25.78
N ARG A 312 -4.73 -16.30 26.01
CA ARG A 312 -4.86 -17.75 26.20
C ARG A 312 -4.29 -18.27 27.53
N SER A 313 -4.25 -17.41 28.55
CA SER A 313 -3.81 -17.71 29.93
C SER A 313 -4.45 -18.95 30.56
N ASP A 314 -5.65 -19.32 30.10
CA ASP A 314 -6.47 -20.39 30.69
C ASP A 314 -6.18 -21.76 30.04
N LEU A 315 -5.31 -21.82 29.02
CA LEU A 315 -4.90 -23.09 28.41
C LEU A 315 -4.07 -23.92 29.41
N PRO A 316 -4.35 -25.22 29.59
CA PRO A 316 -3.74 -26.04 30.64
C PRO A 316 -2.21 -26.19 30.53
N LEU A 317 -1.63 -26.08 29.34
CA LEU A 317 -0.17 -26.10 29.13
C LEU A 317 0.52 -24.80 29.57
N PHE A 318 -0.24 -23.71 29.74
CA PHE A 318 0.23 -22.34 29.96
C PHE A 318 -0.22 -21.73 31.30
N SER A 319 -1.33 -22.22 31.87
CA SER A 319 -1.82 -21.79 33.18
C SER A 319 -0.80 -22.09 34.27
N THR A 320 -0.60 -21.11 35.16
CA THR A 320 0.25 -21.23 36.35
C THR A 320 -0.57 -21.25 37.65
N LYS A 321 -1.92 -21.26 37.55
CA LYS A 321 -2.80 -21.34 38.73
C LYS A 321 -2.78 -22.76 39.31
N ASN A 322 -2.59 -22.86 40.62
CA ASN A 322 -2.84 -24.10 41.36
C ASN A 322 -4.34 -24.45 41.27
N GLN A 323 -4.66 -25.72 41.04
CA GLN A 323 -6.03 -26.18 40.75
C GLN A 323 -6.88 -26.37 42.04
N ALA A 324 -6.67 -25.54 43.05
CA ALA A 324 -7.39 -25.59 44.33
C ALA A 324 -8.60 -24.66 44.36
N ASP A 325 -8.44 -23.42 43.90
CA ASP A 325 -9.45 -22.34 43.99
C ASP A 325 -10.78 -22.72 43.32
N THR A 326 -10.73 -23.39 42.16
CA THR A 326 -11.90 -23.78 41.36
C THR A 326 -12.81 -24.82 42.03
N SER A 327 -12.36 -25.43 43.13
CA SER A 327 -13.19 -26.30 43.97
C SER A 327 -14.06 -25.49 44.92
N SER A 328 -13.55 -24.38 45.45
CA SER A 328 -14.25 -23.53 46.43
C SER A 328 -15.39 -22.75 45.77
N GLU A 329 -15.13 -22.16 44.60
CA GLU A 329 -16.13 -21.36 43.86
C GLU A 329 -17.36 -22.19 43.43
N LYS A 330 -17.25 -23.53 43.37
CA LYS A 330 -18.39 -24.44 43.17
C LYS A 330 -19.13 -24.83 44.46
N ALA A 331 -18.47 -24.76 45.62
CA ALA A 331 -19.12 -25.02 46.90
C ALA A 331 -20.08 -23.87 47.25
N ASP A 332 -19.59 -22.62 47.26
CA ASP A 332 -20.37 -21.44 47.67
C ASP A 332 -21.67 -21.27 46.86
N ILE A 333 -21.61 -21.46 45.54
CA ILE A 333 -22.79 -21.39 44.65
C ILE A 333 -23.84 -22.45 45.01
N THR A 334 -23.41 -23.63 45.46
CA THR A 334 -24.31 -24.72 45.87
C THR A 334 -24.94 -24.42 47.23
N THR A 335 -24.18 -23.84 48.16
CA THR A 335 -24.66 -23.48 49.50
C THR A 335 -25.64 -22.32 49.48
N SER A 336 -25.45 -21.29 48.63
CA SER A 336 -26.37 -20.15 48.56
C SER A 336 -27.75 -20.52 47.99
N ALA A 337 -27.82 -21.52 47.11
CA ALA A 337 -29.08 -21.99 46.54
C ALA A 337 -30.01 -22.60 47.62
N ALA A 338 -29.47 -23.51 48.44
CA ALA A 338 -30.22 -24.20 49.49
C ALA A 338 -30.75 -23.28 50.60
N ALA A 339 -30.12 -22.12 50.81
CA ALA A 339 -30.60 -21.11 51.75
C ALA A 339 -31.85 -20.37 51.24
N SER A 340 -31.96 -20.15 49.92
CA SER A 340 -33.01 -19.32 49.31
C SER A 340 -34.40 -19.98 49.23
N GLU A 341 -34.49 -21.30 49.37
CA GLU A 341 -35.77 -22.03 49.28
C GLU A 341 -36.49 -22.14 50.64
N ARG A 342 -35.78 -21.97 51.76
CA ARG A 342 -36.35 -22.17 53.10
C ARG A 342 -37.02 -20.93 53.71
N SER A 343 -36.83 -19.74 53.12
CA SER A 343 -37.39 -18.47 53.62
C SER A 343 -38.66 -18.03 52.89
N ARG A 344 -39.28 -18.89 52.08
CA ARG A 344 -40.40 -18.53 51.18
C ARG A 344 -41.77 -19.11 51.57
N SER A 345 -41.86 -19.72 52.75
CA SER A 345 -43.06 -20.38 53.28
C SER A 345 -43.52 -19.79 54.62
N SER A 346 -43.30 -18.49 54.81
CA SER A 346 -43.62 -17.76 56.04
C SER A 346 -44.02 -16.32 55.68
N GLU A 347 -44.79 -15.68 56.56
CA GLU A 347 -45.12 -14.24 56.51
C GLU A 347 -45.96 -13.79 55.29
N SER A 348 -47.12 -14.43 55.13
CA SER A 348 -48.27 -13.84 54.43
C SER A 348 -49.39 -13.53 55.45
N LEU A 349 -49.24 -12.48 56.28
CA LEU A 349 -50.26 -11.96 57.19
C LEU A 349 -49.86 -10.57 57.76
N ALA A 350 -50.88 -9.77 58.15
CA ALA A 350 -50.84 -8.35 58.59
C ALA A 350 -50.37 -7.35 57.50
N ASN A 351 -51.11 -6.32 57.04
CA ASN A 351 -52.07 -5.33 57.59
C ASN A 351 -51.45 -3.97 57.96
N ALA A 352 -51.83 -2.96 57.14
CA ALA A 352 -52.17 -1.55 57.41
C ALA A 352 -51.69 -0.83 58.69
N ASP A 353 -51.16 0.39 58.51
CA ASP A 353 -51.77 1.72 58.83
C ASP A 353 -50.67 2.78 59.18
N GLY A 354 -51.01 4.09 59.18
CA GLY A 354 -50.24 5.13 59.91
C GLY A 354 -49.42 6.20 59.13
N SER A 355 -50.03 7.39 58.96
CA SER A 355 -49.47 8.78 59.03
C SER A 355 -48.05 9.17 58.53
N GLU A 356 -48.04 10.09 57.55
CA GLU A 356 -47.36 11.43 57.48
C GLU A 356 -46.02 11.74 58.19
N THR A 357 -45.08 12.36 57.45
CA THR A 357 -44.47 13.67 57.82
C THR A 357 -43.72 14.37 56.65
N GLU A 358 -43.66 15.69 56.70
CA GLU A 358 -42.92 16.64 55.82
C GLU A 358 -41.38 16.61 56.05
N ALA A 359 -40.47 17.12 55.20
CA ALA A 359 -40.44 17.64 53.81
C ALA A 359 -38.98 17.45 53.27
N ASP A 360 -38.26 18.24 52.46
CA ASP A 360 -38.39 19.56 51.79
C ASP A 360 -37.35 19.67 50.63
N ASN A 361 -37.64 20.49 49.59
CA ASN A 361 -36.74 20.99 48.52
C ASN A 361 -35.98 19.95 47.63
N LYS A 362 -35.79 20.12 46.31
CA LYS A 362 -36.05 21.26 45.40
C LYS A 362 -36.14 20.77 43.95
N ASP A 363 -37.18 21.16 43.21
CA ASP A 363 -37.30 20.91 41.76
C ASP A 363 -36.73 22.06 40.92
N GLU A 364 -36.04 21.73 39.82
CA GLU A 364 -35.75 22.65 38.70
C GLU A 364 -35.99 21.95 37.34
N PRO A 365 -36.46 22.68 36.30
CA PRO A 365 -37.07 22.06 35.13
C PRO A 365 -36.07 21.45 34.14
N ALA A 366 -36.27 20.17 33.81
CA ALA A 366 -35.39 19.36 32.94
C ALA A 366 -35.39 19.73 31.44
N GLU A 367 -35.94 20.88 31.04
CA GLU A 367 -36.26 21.18 29.64
C GLU A 367 -35.05 21.67 28.82
N SER A 368 -34.11 22.39 29.44
CA SER A 368 -32.97 23.04 28.77
C SER A 368 -31.95 22.07 28.16
N ASN A 369 -31.83 20.85 28.69
CA ASN A 369 -30.85 19.86 28.22
C ASN A 369 -31.30 19.14 26.94
N THR A 370 -32.60 19.06 26.66
CA THR A 370 -33.12 18.34 25.48
C THR A 370 -32.83 19.09 24.17
N SER A 371 -33.01 20.41 24.16
CA SER A 371 -32.73 21.30 23.03
C SER A 371 -31.22 21.32 22.71
N ARG A 372 -30.37 21.46 23.74
CA ARG A 372 -28.91 21.45 23.63
C ARG A 372 -28.34 20.11 23.12
N ARG A 373 -29.07 19.00 23.31
CA ARG A 373 -28.72 17.67 22.76
C ARG A 373 -29.23 17.46 21.32
N ARG A 374 -30.36 18.08 20.93
CA ARG A 374 -30.99 17.95 19.60
C ARG A 374 -30.08 18.42 18.46
N TRP A 375 -29.33 19.51 18.65
CA TRP A 375 -28.49 20.11 17.60
C TRP A 375 -27.09 19.50 17.44
N ARG A 376 -26.55 18.83 18.47
CA ARG A 376 -25.16 18.29 18.43
C ARG A 376 -24.98 17.17 17.40
N LEU A 377 -26.00 16.37 17.14
CA LEU A 377 -25.91 15.24 16.20
C LEU A 377 -25.83 15.67 14.72
N PRO A 378 -26.70 16.56 14.17
CA PRO A 378 -26.55 17.03 12.80
C PRO A 378 -25.24 17.81 12.59
N LEU A 379 -24.82 18.66 13.55
CA LEU A 379 -23.54 19.37 13.48
C LEU A 379 -22.34 18.42 13.33
N GLY A 380 -22.31 17.31 14.07
CA GLY A 380 -21.26 16.28 13.93
C GLY A 380 -21.27 15.59 12.57
N ILE A 381 -22.45 15.32 12.00
CA ILE A 381 -22.58 14.70 10.67
C ILE A 381 -22.16 15.69 9.58
N CYS A 382 -22.54 16.97 9.68
CA CYS A 382 -22.10 18.03 8.76
C CYS A 382 -20.58 18.20 8.80
N GLY A 383 -19.95 18.19 9.98
CA GLY A 383 -18.48 18.24 10.10
C GLY A 383 -17.79 17.02 9.47
N TRP A 384 -18.30 15.81 9.70
CA TRP A 384 -17.77 14.58 9.09
C TRP A 384 -17.90 14.57 7.56
N LEU A 385 -19.03 15.04 7.02
CA LEU A 385 -19.21 15.19 5.58
C LEU A 385 -18.31 16.31 5.00
N ALA A 386 -18.12 17.42 5.71
CA ALA A 386 -17.24 18.50 5.29
C ALA A 386 -15.78 18.04 5.20
N ILE A 387 -15.27 17.26 6.16
CA ILE A 387 -13.90 16.71 6.10
C ILE A 387 -13.76 15.74 4.92
N ASN A 388 -14.79 14.93 4.63
CA ASN A 388 -14.80 14.07 3.44
C ASN A 388 -14.79 14.88 2.12
N ALA A 389 -15.54 15.98 2.04
CA ALA A 389 -15.53 16.87 0.88
C ALA A 389 -14.17 17.59 0.73
N LEU A 390 -13.59 18.08 1.82
CA LEU A 390 -12.25 18.68 1.83
C LEU A 390 -11.18 17.67 1.40
N TYR A 391 -11.25 16.42 1.86
CA TYR A 391 -10.34 15.37 1.38
C TYR A 391 -10.54 15.05 -0.10
N ALA A 392 -11.79 15.01 -0.60
CA ALA A 392 -12.05 14.83 -2.02
C ALA A 392 -11.45 15.97 -2.87
N VAL A 393 -11.55 17.23 -2.40
CA VAL A 393 -10.90 18.39 -3.02
C VAL A 393 -9.36 18.29 -2.95
N TRP A 394 -8.81 17.79 -1.85
CA TRP A 394 -7.37 17.58 -1.70
C TRP A 394 -6.84 16.52 -2.68
N VAL A 395 -7.62 15.44 -2.90
CA VAL A 395 -7.33 14.40 -3.90
C VAL A 395 -7.51 14.91 -5.33
N THR A 396 -8.53 15.72 -5.65
CA THR A 396 -8.65 16.28 -7.00
C THR A 396 -7.55 17.31 -7.30
N TYR A 397 -7.06 18.05 -6.30
CA TYR A 397 -5.88 18.92 -6.45
C TYR A 397 -4.59 18.10 -6.70
N TYR A 398 -4.43 16.97 -5.99
CA TYR A 398 -3.34 16.02 -6.25
C TYR A 398 -3.40 15.49 -7.68
N ILE A 399 -4.55 14.95 -8.11
CA ILE A 399 -4.74 14.43 -9.48
C ILE A 399 -4.52 15.56 -10.51
N GLY A 400 -5.04 16.75 -10.25
CA GLY A 400 -4.86 17.94 -11.10
C GLY A 400 -3.39 18.33 -11.29
N SER A 401 -2.59 18.27 -10.21
CA SER A 401 -1.15 18.61 -10.22
C SER A 401 -0.27 17.48 -10.78
N ALA A 402 -0.66 16.22 -10.60
CA ALA A 402 -0.01 15.05 -11.22
C ALA A 402 -0.27 14.97 -12.72
N THR A 403 -1.44 15.44 -13.16
CA THR A 403 -1.82 15.41 -14.58
C THR A 403 -1.44 16.67 -15.30
N ASN A 404 -1.52 17.86 -14.70
CA ASN A 404 -1.06 19.12 -15.29
C ASN A 404 0.22 19.54 -14.53
N PRO A 405 1.42 19.15 -15.02
CA PRO A 405 2.66 19.57 -14.38
C PRO A 405 2.82 21.10 -14.41
N ASN A 406 2.39 21.75 -15.51
CA ASN A 406 2.58 23.17 -15.75
C ASN A 406 1.24 23.92 -15.93
N PRO A 407 1.13 25.20 -15.51
CA PRO A 407 2.14 25.94 -14.74
C PRO A 407 2.29 25.35 -13.32
N ARG A 408 3.51 25.33 -12.77
CA ARG A 408 3.77 24.60 -11.53
C ARG A 408 3.09 25.29 -10.33
N THR A 409 2.37 24.48 -9.56
CA THR A 409 1.76 24.89 -8.29
C THR A 409 2.79 24.85 -7.16
N ALA A 410 2.44 25.40 -5.99
CA ALA A 410 3.29 25.28 -4.79
C ALA A 410 3.62 23.82 -4.39
N VAL A 411 2.82 22.85 -4.86
CA VAL A 411 2.94 21.42 -4.52
C VAL A 411 3.88 20.68 -5.47
N ASN A 412 3.82 20.93 -6.78
CA ASN A 412 4.69 20.30 -7.79
C ASN A 412 5.85 21.21 -8.27
N ARG A 413 6.15 22.30 -7.55
CA ARG A 413 7.31 23.18 -7.79
C ARG A 413 8.66 22.49 -7.57
N SER A 414 8.71 21.44 -6.75
CA SER A 414 9.92 20.66 -6.47
C SER A 414 9.58 19.19 -6.22
N HIS A 415 10.46 18.27 -6.64
CA HIS A 415 10.25 16.83 -6.50
C HIS A 415 10.12 16.40 -5.03
N ALA A 416 10.92 16.97 -4.12
CA ALA A 416 10.82 16.71 -2.69
C ALA A 416 9.47 17.19 -2.09
N GLY A 417 8.99 18.38 -2.49
CA GLY A 417 7.67 18.88 -2.07
C GLY A 417 6.53 18.00 -2.56
N TRP A 418 6.64 17.50 -3.80
CA TRP A 418 5.71 16.54 -4.40
C TRP A 418 5.66 15.22 -3.62
N GLN A 419 6.81 14.61 -3.33
CA GLN A 419 6.89 13.36 -2.55
C GLN A 419 6.31 13.52 -1.13
N VAL A 420 6.61 14.62 -0.45
CA VAL A 420 6.09 14.89 0.90
C VAL A 420 4.56 15.03 0.89
N TYR A 421 4.03 15.82 -0.06
CA TYR A 421 2.59 16.01 -0.22
C TYR A 421 1.86 14.69 -0.55
N PHE A 422 2.42 13.88 -1.46
CA PHE A 422 1.96 12.53 -1.75
C PHE A 422 1.90 11.66 -0.49
N LEU A 423 2.98 11.60 0.29
CA LEU A 423 3.05 10.75 1.49
C LEU A 423 2.04 11.17 2.56
N PHE A 424 1.84 12.47 2.77
CA PHE A 424 0.79 12.99 3.67
C PHE A 424 -0.62 12.66 3.20
N LEU A 425 -0.90 12.77 1.90
CA LEU A 425 -2.20 12.45 1.32
C LEU A 425 -2.59 10.99 1.59
N TYR A 426 -1.69 10.04 1.33
CA TYR A 426 -1.97 8.60 1.54
C TYR A 426 -2.06 8.23 3.01
N LEU A 427 -1.21 8.80 3.88
CA LEU A 427 -1.25 8.57 5.32
C LEU A 427 -2.54 9.10 5.94
N PHE A 428 -2.99 10.30 5.56
CA PHE A 428 -4.28 10.84 5.98
C PHE A 428 -5.44 10.03 5.38
N GLY A 429 -5.37 9.68 4.09
CA GLY A 429 -6.38 8.87 3.40
C GLY A 429 -6.62 7.51 4.06
N PHE A 430 -5.57 6.83 4.49
CA PHE A 430 -5.68 5.59 5.28
C PHE A 430 -6.37 5.83 6.63
N LEU A 431 -5.88 6.79 7.43
CA LEU A 431 -6.43 7.09 8.76
C LEU A 431 -7.91 7.53 8.68
N TRP A 432 -8.25 8.38 7.71
CA TRP A 432 -9.61 8.86 7.51
C TRP A 432 -10.53 7.78 6.89
N GLY A 433 -10.00 6.89 6.05
CA GLY A 433 -10.69 5.68 5.61
C GLY A 433 -11.11 4.79 6.79
N CYS A 434 -10.20 4.57 7.76
CA CYS A 434 -10.55 3.87 9.00
C CYS A 434 -11.64 4.58 9.81
N VAL A 435 -11.59 5.91 9.93
CA VAL A 435 -12.66 6.70 10.60
C VAL A 435 -13.99 6.55 9.86
N ASN A 436 -14.01 6.65 8.53
CA ASN A 436 -15.20 6.46 7.72
C ASN A 436 -15.79 5.05 7.89
N ILE A 437 -14.97 4.00 7.91
CA ILE A 437 -15.42 2.62 8.18
C ILE A 437 -16.10 2.54 9.56
N VAL A 438 -15.51 3.14 10.60
CA VAL A 438 -16.10 3.16 11.96
C VAL A 438 -17.43 3.94 11.99
N VAL A 439 -17.52 5.09 11.31
CA VAL A 439 -18.76 5.90 11.24
C VAL A 439 -19.86 5.17 10.47
N TRP A 440 -19.54 4.50 9.35
CA TRP A 440 -20.50 3.71 8.59
C TRP A 440 -20.96 2.47 9.35
N ILE A 441 -20.06 1.75 10.03
CA ILE A 441 -20.42 0.66 10.95
C ILE A 441 -21.40 1.17 12.02
N TRP A 442 -21.11 2.31 12.65
CA TRP A 442 -22.00 2.93 13.63
C TRP A 442 -23.36 3.33 13.02
N TYR A 443 -23.38 3.87 11.80
CA TYR A 443 -24.61 4.24 11.09
C TYR A 443 -25.50 3.03 10.79
N PHE A 444 -24.95 1.94 10.24
CA PHE A 444 -25.72 0.73 9.96
C PHE A 444 -26.21 0.06 11.25
N GLN A 445 -25.37 0.00 12.30
CA GLN A 445 -25.81 -0.43 13.63
C GLN A 445 -26.95 0.45 14.18
N SER A 446 -26.84 1.77 14.08
CA SER A 446 -27.81 2.74 14.60
C SER A 446 -29.15 2.71 13.84
N THR A 447 -29.11 2.54 12.51
CA THR A 447 -30.31 2.48 11.68
C THR A 447 -31.00 1.12 11.66
N ALA A 448 -30.29 0.03 11.99
CA ALA A 448 -30.90 -1.26 12.35
C ALA A 448 -31.61 -1.21 13.72
N ARG A 449 -31.19 -0.33 14.64
CA ARG A 449 -31.78 -0.21 15.99
C ARG A 449 -33.14 0.51 16.03
N LYS A 450 -33.64 1.12 14.95
CA LYS A 450 -34.97 1.78 14.95
C LYS A 450 -36.09 0.80 14.57
N PRO A 451 -37.13 0.57 15.41
CA PRO A 451 -38.28 -0.25 15.05
C PRO A 451 -39.11 0.43 13.93
N VAL A 452 -39.84 -0.37 13.16
CA VAL A 452 -40.79 0.15 12.16
C VAL A 452 -42.00 0.73 12.87
N VAL A 453 -42.00 2.05 13.06
CA VAL A 453 -43.18 2.78 13.54
C VAL A 453 -44.27 2.67 12.48
N LYS A 454 -45.43 2.08 12.84
CA LYS A 454 -46.64 2.15 12.02
C LYS A 454 -47.03 3.61 11.85
N SER A 455 -47.05 4.12 10.62
CA SER A 455 -47.56 5.46 10.35
C SER A 455 -49.06 5.51 10.62
N ARG A 456 -49.54 6.55 11.33
CA ARG A 456 -50.98 6.75 11.55
C ARG A 456 -51.74 7.19 10.28
N LEU A 457 -51.04 7.61 9.23
CA LEU A 457 -51.62 7.79 7.90
C LEU A 457 -51.44 6.50 7.09
N GLY A 458 -52.56 5.99 6.57
CA GLY A 458 -52.63 4.74 5.80
C GLY A 458 -52.24 4.94 4.33
N ILE A 459 -50.94 5.03 4.04
CA ILE A 459 -50.41 5.06 2.67
C ILE A 459 -49.45 3.88 2.50
N SER A 460 -49.82 2.94 1.61
CA SER A 460 -49.08 1.74 1.17
C SER A 460 -47.99 1.21 2.13
N SER A 461 -48.43 0.46 3.15
CA SER A 461 -47.56 -0.11 4.18
C SER A 461 -46.54 -1.13 3.67
N THR A 462 -46.75 -1.70 2.48
CA THR A 462 -45.94 -2.79 1.91
C THR A 462 -44.70 -2.30 1.16
N LEU A 463 -44.82 -1.22 0.38
CA LEU A 463 -43.73 -0.74 -0.50
C LEU A 463 -42.65 0.02 0.27
N LEU A 464 -43.04 0.82 1.27
CA LEU A 464 -42.16 1.71 2.02
C LEU A 464 -41.03 0.99 2.83
N PRO A 465 -41.23 -0.16 3.50
CA PRO A 465 -40.14 -0.88 4.16
C PRO A 465 -39.17 -1.53 3.15
N TYR A 466 -39.67 -2.09 2.05
CA TYR A 466 -38.80 -2.68 1.01
C TYR A 466 -37.96 -1.61 0.32
N ALA A 467 -38.54 -0.46 -0.06
CA ALA A 467 -37.80 0.66 -0.63
C ALA A 467 -36.69 1.19 0.33
N ARG A 468 -36.98 1.24 1.64
CA ARG A 468 -35.98 1.62 2.67
C ARG A 468 -34.90 0.56 2.89
N GLY A 469 -35.21 -0.73 2.74
CA GLY A 469 -34.24 -1.82 2.77
C GLY A 469 -33.33 -1.78 1.54
N PHE A 470 -33.93 -1.66 0.35
CA PHE A 470 -33.24 -1.53 -0.93
C PHE A 470 -32.28 -0.34 -0.93
N ALA A 471 -32.75 0.87 -0.59
CA ALA A 471 -31.89 2.05 -0.52
C ALA A 471 -30.71 1.91 0.47
N ARG A 472 -30.88 1.18 1.59
CA ARG A 472 -29.79 0.93 2.53
C ARG A 472 -28.72 0.00 1.97
N TYR A 473 -29.11 -1.09 1.32
CA TYR A 473 -28.16 -2.13 0.89
C TYR A 473 -27.66 -1.98 -0.57
N PHE A 474 -28.41 -1.31 -1.45
CA PHE A 474 -28.01 -1.05 -2.84
C PHE A 474 -27.45 0.36 -3.08
N ILE A 475 -27.71 1.33 -2.20
CA ILE A 475 -27.19 2.71 -2.36
C ILE A 475 -26.19 3.04 -1.25
N LEU A 476 -26.59 2.95 0.02
CA LEU A 476 -25.71 3.36 1.13
C LEU A 476 -24.54 2.40 1.36
N LEU A 477 -24.69 1.10 1.10
CA LEU A 477 -23.60 0.13 1.26
C LEU A 477 -22.46 0.36 0.24
N PRO A 478 -22.70 0.49 -1.08
CA PRO A 478 -21.66 0.94 -2.02
C PRO A 478 -21.01 2.27 -1.62
N ILE A 479 -21.80 3.27 -1.20
CA ILE A 479 -21.26 4.55 -0.72
C ILE A 479 -20.34 4.35 0.50
N SER A 480 -20.69 3.45 1.43
CA SER A 480 -19.84 3.16 2.59
C SER A 480 -18.51 2.49 2.22
N VAL A 481 -18.51 1.61 1.21
CA VAL A 481 -17.29 0.99 0.67
C VAL A 481 -16.43 2.04 -0.04
N VAL A 482 -17.03 2.91 -0.85
CA VAL A 482 -16.33 4.02 -1.52
C VAL A 482 -15.79 5.05 -0.52
N MET A 483 -16.52 5.38 0.55
CA MET A 483 -15.99 6.27 1.60
C MET A 483 -14.94 5.60 2.50
N GLY A 484 -14.99 4.28 2.69
CA GLY A 484 -14.02 3.54 3.49
C GLY A 484 -12.70 3.27 2.78
N LEU A 485 -12.76 2.87 1.50
CA LEU A 485 -11.60 2.47 0.70
C LEU A 485 -11.16 3.56 -0.29
N GLY A 486 -12.10 4.32 -0.84
CA GLY A 486 -11.83 5.37 -1.82
C GLY A 486 -10.82 6.42 -1.38
N PRO A 487 -10.75 6.86 -0.09
CA PRO A 487 -9.70 7.77 0.34
C PRO A 487 -8.26 7.30 0.09
N PHE A 488 -8.04 5.98 0.06
CA PHE A 488 -6.74 5.36 -0.21
C PHE A 488 -6.53 5.04 -1.70
N PHE A 489 -7.57 4.58 -2.41
CA PHE A 489 -7.45 4.16 -3.82
C PHE A 489 -7.68 5.29 -4.85
N ALA A 490 -8.45 6.33 -4.52
CA ALA A 490 -8.78 7.41 -5.45
C ALA A 490 -7.56 8.20 -5.96
N PRO A 491 -6.50 8.47 -5.17
CA PRO A 491 -5.27 9.07 -5.70
C PRO A 491 -4.59 8.20 -6.76
N VAL A 492 -4.56 6.87 -6.60
CA VAL A 492 -3.95 5.93 -7.57
C VAL A 492 -4.78 5.87 -8.85
N ALA A 493 -6.07 5.52 -8.72
CA ALA A 493 -6.96 5.30 -9.86
C ALA A 493 -7.25 6.61 -10.61
N GLY A 494 -7.46 7.70 -9.87
CA GLY A 494 -7.75 9.02 -10.41
C GLY A 494 -6.60 9.59 -11.24
N VAL A 495 -5.34 9.43 -10.80
CA VAL A 495 -4.18 9.83 -11.61
C VAL A 495 -4.12 9.05 -12.92
N ARG A 496 -4.28 7.71 -12.89
CA ARG A 496 -4.23 6.90 -14.12
C ARG A 496 -5.34 7.25 -15.11
N ILE A 497 -6.58 7.39 -14.63
CA ILE A 497 -7.74 7.77 -15.47
C ILE A 497 -7.55 9.17 -16.07
N ALA A 498 -7.17 10.14 -15.24
CA ALA A 498 -7.01 11.52 -15.70
C ALA A 498 -5.73 11.74 -16.52
N GLN A 499 -4.68 10.92 -16.36
CA GLN A 499 -3.54 10.85 -17.27
C GLN A 499 -3.97 10.33 -18.66
N GLN A 500 -4.78 9.27 -18.71
CA GLN A 500 -5.30 8.74 -19.98
C GLN A 500 -6.22 9.74 -20.68
N GLN A 501 -7.11 10.41 -19.94
CA GLN A 501 -7.98 11.45 -20.48
C GLN A 501 -7.18 12.68 -20.95
N ALA A 502 -6.15 13.08 -20.21
CA ALA A 502 -5.23 14.14 -20.61
C ALA A 502 -4.41 13.76 -21.85
N TRP A 503 -3.96 12.51 -21.96
CA TRP A 503 -3.26 12.01 -23.14
C TRP A 503 -4.14 12.11 -24.39
N LEU A 504 -5.44 11.79 -24.28
CA LEU A 504 -6.36 11.88 -25.41
C LEU A 504 -6.73 13.32 -25.79
N HIS A 505 -7.06 14.18 -24.81
CA HIS A 505 -7.76 15.45 -25.09
C HIS A 505 -6.96 16.74 -24.86
N ARG A 506 -5.74 16.68 -24.31
CA ARG A 506 -5.01 17.91 -23.94
C ARG A 506 -4.58 18.76 -25.14
N CYS A 507 -4.37 18.14 -26.31
CA CYS A 507 -4.01 18.83 -27.54
C CYS A 507 -5.22 19.13 -28.46
N ASP A 508 -6.46 19.07 -27.95
CA ASP A 508 -7.68 19.35 -28.75
C ASP A 508 -7.89 20.84 -29.08
N SER A 509 -7.15 21.74 -28.42
CA SER A 509 -7.10 23.17 -28.74
C SER A 509 -5.89 23.57 -29.60
N PHE A 510 -5.10 22.59 -30.07
CA PHE A 510 -3.84 22.80 -30.78
C PHE A 510 -3.89 22.17 -32.18
N MET A 511 -3.20 22.78 -33.13
CA MET A 511 -3.13 22.31 -34.53
C MET A 511 -2.14 21.15 -34.71
N VAL A 512 -1.10 21.10 -33.87
CA VAL A 512 -0.03 20.10 -33.93
C VAL A 512 0.06 19.35 -32.60
N GLU A 513 0.00 18.02 -32.70
CA GLU A 513 0.37 17.11 -31.63
C GLU A 513 1.75 16.50 -31.94
N VAL A 514 2.64 16.52 -30.95
CA VAL A 514 3.96 15.88 -31.06
C VAL A 514 4.05 14.77 -30.02
N VAL A 515 4.40 13.56 -30.45
CA VAL A 515 4.67 12.42 -29.57
C VAL A 515 6.15 12.10 -29.61
N LEU A 516 6.82 12.24 -28.46
CA LEU A 516 8.21 11.87 -28.25
C LEU A 516 8.27 10.42 -27.76
N ASP A 517 9.04 9.58 -28.43
CA ASP A 517 9.42 8.24 -27.99
C ASP A 517 10.91 8.23 -27.62
N GLY A 518 11.19 8.25 -26.31
CA GLY A 518 12.54 8.19 -25.76
C GLY A 518 13.09 6.76 -25.77
N LEU A 519 14.42 6.60 -25.88
CA LEU A 519 15.00 5.26 -25.93
C LEU A 519 14.83 4.53 -24.60
N SER A 520 14.26 3.32 -24.65
CA SER A 520 14.21 2.45 -23.48
C SER A 520 15.57 1.85 -23.16
N PHE A 521 15.77 1.40 -21.91
CA PHE A 521 17.00 0.73 -21.47
C PHE A 521 17.34 -0.51 -22.31
N ASN A 522 16.33 -1.28 -22.72
CA ASN A 522 16.46 -2.48 -23.55
C ASN A 522 16.26 -2.22 -25.06
N ALA A 523 16.44 -0.97 -25.52
CA ALA A 523 16.30 -0.62 -26.93
C ALA A 523 17.34 -1.38 -27.80
N PRO A 524 16.94 -2.04 -28.91
CA PRO A 524 17.86 -2.69 -29.82
C PRO A 524 18.93 -1.74 -30.37
N ALA A 525 20.15 -2.27 -30.56
CA ALA A 525 21.25 -1.51 -31.13
C ALA A 525 20.88 -0.93 -32.51
N GLY A 526 20.98 0.40 -32.63
CA GLY A 526 20.58 1.14 -33.84
C GLY A 526 19.17 1.77 -33.78
N GLN A 527 18.35 1.48 -32.76
CA GLN A 527 17.13 2.27 -32.53
C GLN A 527 17.51 3.71 -32.14
N LYS A 528 16.76 4.69 -32.67
CA LYS A 528 16.88 6.12 -32.36
C LYS A 528 15.66 6.60 -31.56
N ALA A 529 15.81 7.70 -30.82
CA ALA A 529 14.65 8.38 -30.22
C ALA A 529 13.92 9.18 -31.32
N VAL A 530 12.59 9.24 -31.26
CA VAL A 530 11.76 9.76 -32.36
C VAL A 530 10.77 10.82 -31.85
N ALA A 531 10.67 11.95 -32.56
CA ALA A 531 9.56 12.90 -32.43
C ALA A 531 8.61 12.75 -33.63
N SER A 532 7.38 12.31 -33.37
CA SER A 532 6.34 12.12 -34.38
C SER A 532 5.36 13.28 -34.39
N PHE A 533 5.13 13.91 -35.54
CA PHE A 533 4.31 15.11 -35.70
C PHE A 533 3.00 14.79 -36.40
N SER A 534 1.90 14.89 -35.66
CA SER A 534 0.54 14.68 -36.14
C SER A 534 -0.20 16.01 -36.24
N PHE A 535 -0.76 16.30 -37.40
CA PHE A 535 -1.52 17.52 -37.68
C PHE A 535 -3.02 17.23 -37.56
N ARG A 536 -3.77 18.17 -36.99
CA ARG A 536 -5.23 18.06 -36.88
C ARG A 536 -5.89 18.50 -38.18
N GLN A 537 -6.64 17.59 -38.82
CA GLN A 537 -7.42 17.90 -40.00
C GLN A 537 -8.74 18.61 -39.64
N PRO A 538 -9.42 19.29 -40.59
CA PRO A 538 -10.68 20.01 -40.34
C PRO A 538 -11.86 19.13 -39.90
N ASP A 539 -11.79 17.81 -40.10
CA ASP A 539 -12.76 16.83 -39.59
C ASP A 539 -12.52 16.45 -38.11
N GLY A 540 -11.42 16.92 -37.52
CA GLY A 540 -10.99 16.62 -36.16
C GLY A 540 -10.04 15.42 -36.03
N SER A 541 -9.75 14.71 -37.12
CA SER A 541 -8.80 13.59 -37.14
C SER A 541 -7.34 14.07 -36.99
N LEU A 542 -6.44 13.15 -36.65
CA LEU A 542 -5.00 13.41 -36.53
C LEU A 542 -4.24 12.60 -37.59
N GLU A 543 -3.55 13.29 -38.48
CA GLU A 543 -2.74 12.71 -39.55
C GLU A 543 -1.25 12.84 -39.22
N LEU A 544 -0.53 11.72 -39.17
CA LEU A 544 0.93 11.70 -38.99
C LEU A 544 1.60 12.19 -40.28
N ARG A 545 2.14 13.41 -40.26
CA ARG A 545 2.74 14.04 -41.45
C ARG A 545 4.23 13.71 -41.59
N TYR A 546 4.98 13.74 -40.50
CA TYR A 546 6.42 13.43 -40.52
C TYR A 546 6.99 13.03 -39.15
N GLN A 547 8.22 12.52 -39.16
CA GLN A 547 8.98 12.12 -37.98
C GLN A 547 10.42 12.63 -38.06
N TYR A 548 10.92 13.11 -36.93
CA TYR A 548 12.33 13.47 -36.71
C TYR A 548 13.01 12.44 -35.79
N ASN A 549 14.24 12.06 -36.13
CA ASN A 549 15.09 11.18 -35.34
C ASN A 549 16.21 11.96 -34.65
N LEU A 550 16.43 11.68 -33.37
CA LEU A 550 17.59 12.17 -32.63
C LEU A 550 18.81 11.26 -32.89
N THR A 551 19.94 11.89 -33.24
CA THR A 551 21.27 11.29 -33.31
C THR A 551 22.25 12.09 -32.46
N ASN A 552 23.20 11.40 -31.83
CA ASN A 552 24.29 12.01 -31.07
C ASN A 552 25.60 11.57 -31.71
N ASP A 553 26.37 12.52 -32.21
CA ASP A 553 27.63 12.24 -32.91
C ASP A 553 28.81 12.20 -31.92
N ASN A 554 28.70 12.95 -30.82
CA ASN A 554 29.59 12.88 -29.67
C ASN A 554 28.81 13.14 -28.35
N ALA A 555 29.48 13.63 -27.30
CA ALA A 555 28.85 13.93 -26.01
C ALA A 555 28.24 15.34 -25.88
N SER A 556 28.59 16.28 -26.77
CA SER A 556 28.17 17.69 -26.76
C SER A 556 27.50 18.17 -28.05
N ILE A 557 27.38 17.31 -29.06
CA ILE A 557 26.70 17.60 -30.34
C ILE A 557 25.61 16.56 -30.61
N SER A 558 24.38 17.03 -30.78
CA SER A 558 23.22 16.25 -31.19
C SER A 558 22.57 16.83 -32.45
N HIS A 559 22.04 15.96 -33.30
CA HIS A 559 21.34 16.27 -34.53
C HIS A 559 19.89 15.78 -34.46
N LEU A 560 18.93 16.62 -34.86
CA LEU A 560 17.52 16.28 -34.99
C LEU A 560 17.16 16.22 -36.48
N THR A 561 17.39 15.06 -37.07
CA THR A 561 17.26 14.80 -38.52
C THR A 561 15.84 14.40 -38.93
N LEU A 562 15.30 15.00 -39.99
CA LEU A 562 14.05 14.58 -40.63
C LEU A 562 14.22 13.20 -41.25
N TRP A 563 13.37 12.23 -40.89
CA TRP A 563 13.56 10.81 -41.25
C TRP A 563 12.51 10.23 -42.19
N SER A 564 11.22 10.49 -41.95
CA SER A 564 10.15 9.88 -42.75
C SER A 564 8.80 10.61 -42.65
N GLY A 565 8.04 10.57 -43.75
CA GLY A 565 6.64 11.01 -43.88
C GLY A 565 6.10 10.55 -45.24
N PRO A 566 4.77 10.41 -45.43
CA PRO A 566 4.21 9.89 -46.70
C PRO A 566 4.47 10.80 -47.91
N ASP A 567 4.55 12.12 -47.71
CA ASP A 567 4.91 13.11 -48.75
C ASP A 567 6.23 13.83 -48.40
N VAL A 568 7.36 13.18 -48.72
CA VAL A 568 8.71 13.70 -48.44
C VAL A 568 8.99 15.04 -49.14
N ALA A 569 8.30 15.33 -50.25
CA ALA A 569 8.48 16.57 -51.02
C ALA A 569 7.88 17.83 -50.37
N SER A 570 7.09 17.71 -49.30
CA SER A 570 6.39 18.82 -48.65
C SER A 570 6.34 18.73 -47.12
N ALA A 571 7.10 17.79 -46.52
CA ALA A 571 7.01 17.44 -45.11
C ALA A 571 7.30 18.58 -44.13
N SER A 572 8.48 19.21 -44.24
CA SER A 572 8.92 20.35 -43.41
C SER A 572 9.94 21.18 -44.19
N GLN A 573 10.06 22.48 -43.86
CA GLN A 573 11.11 23.33 -44.44
C GLN A 573 12.50 22.99 -43.86
N VAL A 574 12.56 22.67 -42.56
CA VAL A 574 13.79 22.27 -41.85
C VAL A 574 14.09 20.79 -42.12
N GLN A 575 15.36 20.43 -42.28
CA GLN A 575 15.82 19.05 -42.49
C GLN A 575 16.69 18.52 -41.34
N ASP A 576 17.60 19.33 -40.80
CA ASP A 576 18.33 19.01 -39.57
C ASP A 576 18.46 20.24 -38.67
N ILE A 577 18.41 20.00 -37.36
CA ILE A 577 18.80 20.98 -36.33
C ILE A 577 19.97 20.39 -35.55
N THR A 578 21.13 21.02 -35.66
CA THR A 578 22.30 20.74 -34.85
C THR A 578 22.22 21.52 -33.53
N TYR A 579 22.49 20.86 -32.41
CA TYR A 579 22.59 21.43 -31.07
C TYR A 579 24.02 21.27 -30.56
N ASP A 580 24.65 22.36 -30.18
CA ASP A 580 25.96 22.42 -29.53
C ASP A 580 25.75 22.76 -28.05
N PHE A 581 26.09 21.81 -27.18
CA PHE A 581 25.97 21.92 -25.72
C PHE A 581 27.21 22.49 -25.04
N ASP A 582 28.34 22.65 -25.74
CA ASP A 582 29.53 23.32 -25.22
C ASP A 582 29.39 24.85 -25.35
N ASN A 583 28.82 25.32 -26.46
CA ASN A 583 28.57 26.75 -26.75
C ASN A 583 27.11 27.19 -26.50
N PHE A 584 26.20 26.26 -26.21
CA PHE A 584 24.75 26.49 -26.06
C PHE A 584 24.07 27.12 -27.30
N THR A 585 24.56 26.77 -28.48
CA THR A 585 24.07 27.27 -29.78
C THR A 585 23.31 26.20 -30.55
N LEU A 586 22.38 26.63 -31.41
CA LEU A 586 21.63 25.76 -32.32
C LEU A 586 21.66 26.32 -33.75
N LEU A 587 21.69 25.41 -34.73
CA LEU A 587 21.76 25.75 -36.16
C LEU A 587 20.80 24.86 -36.94
N ALA A 588 19.91 25.47 -37.72
CA ALA A 588 18.90 24.79 -38.53
C ALA A 588 19.23 24.89 -40.02
N THR A 589 19.22 23.74 -40.69
CA THR A 589 19.39 23.61 -42.15
C THR A 589 18.04 23.31 -42.80
N CYS A 590 17.77 23.90 -43.96
CA CYS A 590 16.51 23.74 -44.67
C CYS A 590 16.66 23.04 -46.02
N ALA A 591 15.55 22.49 -46.52
CA ALA A 591 15.49 21.74 -47.77
C ALA A 591 15.88 22.60 -48.98
N GLY A 592 17.03 22.29 -49.59
CA GLY A 592 17.56 22.99 -50.76
C GLY A 592 19.08 22.86 -50.88
N ASN A 593 19.70 23.77 -51.64
CA ASN A 593 21.17 23.85 -51.75
C ASN A 593 21.79 24.50 -50.49
N LEU A 594 21.80 23.74 -49.38
CA LEU A 594 22.60 23.97 -48.17
C LEU A 594 22.76 25.45 -47.75
N THR A 595 21.63 26.08 -47.40
CA THR A 595 21.62 27.35 -46.67
C THR A 595 21.11 27.14 -45.24
N GLN A 596 21.87 27.66 -44.28
CA GLN A 596 21.43 27.84 -42.90
C GLN A 596 20.21 28.76 -42.92
N CYS A 597 19.05 28.25 -42.52
CA CYS A 597 17.79 28.99 -42.57
C CYS A 597 17.44 29.63 -41.22
N SER A 598 17.93 29.08 -40.11
CA SER A 598 17.85 29.73 -38.81
C SER A 598 19.04 29.33 -37.94
N SER A 599 19.39 30.21 -37.00
CA SER A 599 20.38 29.93 -35.96
C SER A 599 19.99 30.66 -34.68
N GLY A 600 20.45 30.15 -33.56
CA GLY A 600 20.10 30.70 -32.26
C GLY A 600 20.96 30.21 -31.12
N SER A 601 20.56 30.59 -29.91
CA SER A 601 21.11 30.09 -28.66
C SER A 601 19.98 29.61 -27.76
N PHE A 602 20.28 28.63 -26.90
CA PHE A 602 19.38 28.17 -25.86
C PHE A 602 20.04 28.31 -24.49
N GLN A 603 19.25 28.35 -23.41
CA GLN A 603 19.79 28.37 -22.06
C GLN A 603 19.01 27.40 -21.18
N GLU A 604 19.71 26.40 -20.63
CA GLU A 604 19.11 25.44 -19.67
C GLU A 604 19.09 26.01 -18.23
N SER A 605 19.98 26.94 -17.92
CA SER A 605 20.21 27.45 -16.57
C SER A 605 19.23 28.56 -16.17
N GLY A 606 18.41 28.29 -15.16
CA GLY A 606 17.57 29.29 -14.50
C GLY A 606 16.12 29.34 -15.01
N TYR A 607 15.92 29.68 -16.27
CA TYR A 607 14.68 29.46 -17.03
C TYR A 607 15.09 28.84 -18.37
N LEU A 608 14.37 27.81 -18.85
CA LEU A 608 14.55 27.37 -20.23
C LEU A 608 14.18 28.52 -21.18
N SER A 609 15.12 28.95 -22.01
CA SER A 609 14.87 29.99 -23.02
C SER A 609 15.61 29.71 -24.32
N PHE A 610 15.08 30.25 -25.42
CA PHE A 610 15.64 30.18 -26.75
C PHE A 610 15.63 31.58 -27.37
N SER A 611 16.68 31.94 -28.08
CA SER A 611 16.70 33.12 -28.96
C SER A 611 16.97 32.63 -30.37
N LEU A 612 16.00 32.76 -31.27
CA LEU A 612 16.00 32.17 -32.61
C LEU A 612 15.98 33.29 -33.65
N THR A 613 16.99 33.33 -34.52
CA THR A 613 17.05 34.29 -35.64
C THR A 613 16.73 33.58 -36.95
N ASN A 614 15.80 34.11 -37.73
CA ASN A 614 15.54 33.64 -39.10
C ASN A 614 16.54 34.28 -40.07
N SER A 615 17.19 33.47 -40.91
CA SER A 615 18.22 33.92 -41.86
C SER A 615 17.66 34.66 -43.09
N SER A 616 16.37 34.48 -43.42
CA SER A 616 15.75 35.22 -44.54
C SER A 616 15.41 36.66 -44.19
N ASP A 617 14.86 36.86 -43.00
CA ASP A 617 14.20 38.13 -42.60
C ASP A 617 14.99 38.89 -41.52
N SER A 618 16.03 38.26 -40.93
CA SER A 618 16.74 38.74 -39.73
C SER A 618 15.86 38.99 -38.50
N SER A 619 14.61 38.53 -38.52
CA SER A 619 13.71 38.55 -37.37
C SER A 619 14.24 37.63 -36.26
N THR A 620 14.18 38.11 -35.01
CA THR A 620 14.60 37.35 -33.83
C THR A 620 13.41 37.12 -32.92
N VAL A 621 13.08 35.86 -32.67
CA VAL A 621 12.00 35.43 -31.76
C VAL A 621 12.62 34.87 -30.50
N ASN A 622 12.22 35.42 -29.35
CA ASN A 622 12.71 35.02 -28.04
C ASN A 622 11.62 34.21 -27.31
N LEU A 623 11.94 32.98 -26.92
CA LEU A 623 11.05 32.09 -26.18
C LEU A 623 11.56 31.93 -24.75
N ARG A 624 10.66 31.94 -23.76
CA ARG A 624 11.00 31.72 -22.35
C ARG A 624 9.96 30.85 -21.65
N ALA A 625 10.44 29.95 -20.80
CA ALA A 625 9.60 29.07 -20.01
C ALA A 625 8.93 29.83 -18.86
N VAL A 626 7.66 29.51 -18.59
CA VAL A 626 6.91 30.06 -17.45
C VAL A 626 7.54 29.62 -16.11
N ASP A 627 8.07 28.40 -16.06
CA ASP A 627 8.65 27.78 -14.87
C ASP A 627 10.19 27.65 -14.99
N LYS A 628 10.87 27.83 -13.86
CA LYS A 628 12.36 27.80 -13.78
C LYS A 628 12.94 26.41 -13.98
N VAL A 629 12.49 25.49 -13.14
CA VAL A 629 12.85 24.06 -13.22
C VAL A 629 11.96 23.46 -14.31
N TRP A 630 12.55 22.80 -15.29
CA TRP A 630 11.84 22.26 -16.46
C TRP A 630 12.19 20.78 -16.66
N ASP A 631 13.48 20.45 -16.69
CA ASP A 631 14.00 19.14 -16.30
C ASP A 631 14.26 19.11 -14.78
N TYR A 632 14.27 17.91 -14.20
CA TYR A 632 14.57 17.70 -12.78
C TYR A 632 16.00 17.20 -12.57
N GLY A 633 16.92 17.68 -13.41
CA GLY A 633 18.25 17.09 -13.58
C GLY A 633 18.17 15.70 -14.21
N LYS A 634 19.26 14.93 -14.08
CA LYS A 634 19.35 13.60 -14.71
C LYS A 634 18.48 12.57 -13.99
N SER A 635 17.23 12.44 -14.47
CA SER A 635 16.32 11.27 -14.41
C SER A 635 15.19 11.17 -13.37
N ASP A 636 14.98 12.12 -12.45
CA ASP A 636 13.92 11.98 -11.42
C ASP A 636 12.49 12.12 -11.97
N ASP A 637 12.27 12.86 -13.07
CA ASP A 637 10.96 13.13 -13.70
C ASP A 637 11.12 13.44 -15.21
N ALA A 638 10.03 13.33 -15.97
CA ALA A 638 9.98 13.73 -17.38
C ALA A 638 10.12 15.26 -17.58
N PRO A 639 10.74 15.74 -18.68
CA PRO A 639 10.85 17.17 -18.95
C PRO A 639 9.47 17.81 -19.11
N SER A 640 9.27 18.95 -18.43
CA SER A 640 7.97 19.62 -18.35
C SER A 640 8.10 21.14 -18.36
N PHE A 641 7.59 21.76 -19.42
CA PHE A 641 7.60 23.22 -19.62
C PHE A 641 6.36 23.77 -20.36
N LEU A 642 6.20 25.09 -20.28
CA LEU A 642 5.34 25.93 -21.13
C LEU A 642 6.24 27.02 -21.70
N LEU A 643 6.50 27.02 -23.01
CA LEU A 643 7.28 28.04 -23.69
C LEU A 643 6.35 29.07 -24.31
N LYS A 644 6.53 30.32 -23.90
CA LYS A 644 5.85 31.48 -24.47
C LYS A 644 6.86 32.38 -25.17
N GLU A 645 6.39 33.14 -26.16
CA GLU A 645 7.12 34.27 -26.71
C GLU A 645 7.36 35.36 -25.65
N VAL A 646 8.49 36.06 -25.75
CA VAL A 646 8.84 37.23 -24.93
C VAL A 646 8.63 38.49 -25.76
N GLN A 647 7.68 39.33 -25.34
CA GLN A 647 7.39 40.60 -26.01
C GLN A 647 8.46 41.66 -25.70
N SER A 648 8.42 42.77 -26.45
CA SER A 648 9.42 43.85 -26.37
C SER A 648 9.45 44.61 -25.03
N ASP A 649 8.50 44.35 -24.13
CA ASP A 649 8.43 44.86 -22.76
C ASP A 649 8.89 43.82 -21.70
N ASP A 650 9.51 42.72 -22.13
CA ASP A 650 9.88 41.54 -21.34
C ASP A 650 8.69 40.78 -20.71
N THR A 651 7.46 40.96 -21.19
CA THR A 651 6.31 40.14 -20.75
C THR A 651 6.19 38.82 -21.53
N LEU A 652 5.44 37.86 -20.96
CA LEU A 652 5.26 36.51 -21.50
C LEU A 652 3.98 36.42 -22.36
N GLY A 653 4.17 36.64 -23.67
CA GLY A 653 3.16 36.66 -24.74
C GLY A 653 2.58 35.30 -25.09
N ASP A 654 2.40 34.98 -26.37
CA ASP A 654 1.62 33.80 -26.77
C ASP A 654 2.33 32.46 -26.53
N LEU A 655 1.52 31.40 -26.39
CA LEU A 655 2.00 30.04 -26.09
C LEU A 655 2.37 29.32 -27.39
N ILE A 656 3.66 29.02 -27.58
CA ILE A 656 4.15 28.30 -28.76
C ILE A 656 4.11 26.78 -28.51
N VAL A 657 4.75 26.32 -27.43
CA VAL A 657 4.92 24.89 -27.12
C VAL A 657 4.54 24.57 -25.68
N ARG A 658 3.81 23.46 -25.50
CA ARG A 658 3.40 22.89 -24.21
C ARG A 658 3.79 21.42 -24.10
N THR A 659 4.50 21.03 -23.06
CA THR A 659 4.56 19.61 -22.68
C THR A 659 3.19 19.16 -22.13
N ALA A 660 2.62 18.10 -22.70
CA ALA A 660 1.30 17.61 -22.32
C ALA A 660 1.38 16.65 -21.13
N VAL A 661 1.62 15.36 -21.36
CA VAL A 661 1.69 14.30 -20.32
C VAL A 661 2.40 13.06 -20.87
N THR A 662 2.99 12.24 -19.99
CA THR A 662 3.48 10.90 -20.35
C THR A 662 2.32 9.91 -20.53
N ASN A 663 2.47 8.91 -21.40
CA ASN A 663 1.45 7.89 -21.63
C ASN A 663 1.26 6.98 -20.40
N ALA A 664 0.02 6.58 -20.10
CA ALA A 664 -0.30 5.80 -18.92
C ALA A 664 0.29 4.38 -19.00
N GLY A 665 1.44 4.17 -18.35
CA GLY A 665 2.15 2.88 -18.32
C GLY A 665 3.32 2.77 -19.30
N HIS A 666 3.56 3.80 -20.12
CA HIS A 666 4.68 3.86 -21.06
C HIS A 666 5.41 5.19 -20.85
N CYS A 667 6.26 5.26 -19.83
CA CYS A 667 6.92 6.52 -19.44
C CYS A 667 7.93 7.05 -20.46
N GLN A 668 8.38 6.21 -21.39
CA GLN A 668 9.19 6.62 -22.53
C GLN A 668 8.42 7.49 -23.56
N LEU A 669 7.08 7.41 -23.56
CA LEU A 669 6.21 8.21 -24.42
C LEU A 669 5.75 9.49 -23.73
N LEU A 670 6.14 10.65 -24.26
CA LEU A 670 5.73 11.98 -23.79
C LEU A 670 5.02 12.74 -24.92
N LYS A 671 3.79 13.19 -24.68
CA LYS A 671 3.05 14.04 -25.61
C LYS A 671 3.35 15.52 -25.36
N MET A 672 3.36 16.30 -26.42
CA MET A 672 3.45 17.76 -26.44
C MET A 672 2.40 18.32 -27.40
N CYS A 673 1.97 19.57 -27.18
CA CYS A 673 1.06 20.29 -28.08
C CYS A 673 1.75 21.58 -28.56
N ALA A 674 1.56 21.94 -29.83
CA ALA A 674 2.08 23.15 -30.44
C ALA A 674 1.08 23.80 -31.41
N ASN A 675 1.20 25.11 -31.59
CA ASN A 675 0.32 25.87 -32.49
C ASN A 675 0.84 25.93 -33.93
N ASN A 676 2.16 26.01 -34.11
CA ASN A 676 2.83 25.92 -35.41
C ASN A 676 3.75 24.68 -35.46
N ALA A 677 4.46 24.52 -36.59
CA ALA A 677 5.39 23.42 -36.85
C ALA A 677 6.75 23.93 -37.33
N GLU A 678 7.08 25.17 -36.95
CA GLU A 678 8.22 25.95 -37.42
C GLU A 678 9.41 25.81 -36.45
N ILE A 679 10.53 26.49 -36.73
CA ILE A 679 11.76 26.36 -35.94
C ILE A 679 11.55 26.64 -34.43
N GLU A 680 10.64 27.55 -34.10
CA GLU A 680 10.20 27.87 -32.73
C GLU A 680 9.58 26.68 -31.98
N THR A 681 8.98 25.74 -32.69
CA THR A 681 8.45 24.49 -32.14
C THR A 681 9.48 23.36 -32.23
N LEU A 682 10.20 23.27 -33.35
CA LEU A 682 11.17 22.19 -33.61
C LEU A 682 12.38 22.25 -32.66
N ALA A 683 12.93 23.45 -32.39
CA ALA A 683 14.11 23.62 -31.53
C ALA A 683 13.85 23.20 -30.06
N PRO A 684 12.72 23.58 -29.42
CA PRO A 684 12.33 23.02 -28.13
C PRO A 684 12.02 21.52 -28.15
N VAL A 685 11.46 21.00 -29.25
CA VAL A 685 11.11 19.58 -29.37
C VAL A 685 12.36 18.69 -29.37
N GLY A 686 13.45 19.08 -30.06
CA GLY A 686 14.69 18.30 -30.06
C GLY A 686 15.32 18.21 -28.68
N LEU A 687 15.39 19.34 -27.96
CA LEU A 687 15.90 19.37 -26.58
C LEU A 687 15.00 18.56 -25.62
N ALA A 688 13.67 18.64 -25.79
CA ALA A 688 12.74 17.83 -25.03
C ALA A 688 12.90 16.33 -25.31
N LEU A 689 13.12 15.93 -26.57
CA LEU A 689 13.37 14.54 -26.97
C LEU A 689 14.67 14.00 -26.35
N LEU A 690 15.73 14.81 -26.28
CA LEU A 690 16.99 14.43 -25.64
C LEU A 690 16.80 14.16 -24.14
N LYS A 691 16.20 15.11 -23.40
CA LYS A 691 15.93 14.95 -21.95
C LYS A 691 14.91 13.84 -21.66
N GLN A 692 13.90 13.68 -22.52
CA GLN A 692 12.93 12.59 -22.46
C GLN A 692 13.61 11.23 -22.73
N SER A 693 14.65 11.17 -23.56
CA SER A 693 15.44 9.95 -23.80
C SER A 693 16.33 9.60 -22.58
N GLU A 694 16.88 10.59 -21.86
CA GLU A 694 17.56 10.34 -20.57
C GLU A 694 16.58 9.80 -19.51
N TYR A 695 15.41 10.41 -19.36
CA TYR A 695 14.35 9.94 -18.44
C TYR A 695 13.79 8.57 -18.84
N ALA A 696 13.53 8.34 -20.13
CA ALA A 696 13.04 7.07 -20.66
C ALA A 696 13.97 5.92 -20.32
N LYS A 697 15.29 6.09 -20.49
CA LYS A 697 16.29 5.08 -20.11
C LYS A 697 16.14 4.68 -18.65
N VAL A 698 16.12 5.64 -17.71
CA VAL A 698 16.05 5.31 -16.29
C VAL A 698 14.68 4.77 -15.89
N CYS A 699 13.57 5.35 -16.34
CA CYS A 699 12.23 4.86 -16.02
C CYS A 699 11.93 3.46 -16.60
N THR A 700 12.57 3.09 -17.71
CA THR A 700 12.46 1.74 -18.30
C THR A 700 13.63 0.80 -17.96
N THR A 701 14.61 1.28 -17.18
CA THR A 701 15.63 0.40 -16.60
C THR A 701 14.93 -0.50 -15.59
N PRO A 702 14.89 -1.83 -15.79
CA PRO A 702 14.51 -2.70 -14.71
C PRO A 702 15.58 -2.54 -13.63
N ASN A 703 15.19 -2.15 -12.41
CA ASN A 703 16.13 -2.12 -11.30
C ASN A 703 16.78 -3.50 -11.17
N SER A 704 18.10 -3.52 -11.00
CA SER A 704 18.87 -4.74 -10.70
C SER A 704 18.69 -5.14 -9.23
N ASN A 705 17.44 -5.48 -8.89
CA ASN A 705 16.93 -5.90 -7.58
C ASN A 705 16.66 -7.41 -7.51
#